data_AF-A0A3M7R241-F1
#
_entry.id   AF-A0A3M7R241-F1
#
_cell.length_a   1.000
_cell.length_b   1.000
_cell.length_c   1.000
_cell.angle_alpha   90.00
_cell.angle_beta   90.00
_cell.angle_gamma   90.00
#
_symmetry.space_group_name_H-M   'P 1'
#
loop_
_entity.id
_entity.type
_entity.pdbx_description
1 polymer ?
#
loop_
_entity_poly.entity_id
_entity_poly.type
_entity_poly.pdbx_seq_one_letter_code
_entity_poly.pdbx_strand_id
1 'polypeptide(L)'
;MINLLTKLGPSLAKKSLKLNLMPKSVVLTQIEHFNYRADDLWKSVLSVSSQGSKKGRGKRRGGSKAKDLNLGQNIGDGKLKIEWPGLNVDIMNRQQVTKMKIIGEDTEREKRLVEIRNKMDKFRRISIAPHERGFTGSSLNGKSIGQPISYDDVDFSKFDSRILEYKTMIAHKSILGKKKTASCFAVTGNFDGIIGYGLGKGSTASGAIKMSKSRASQRLLYIDRCEGRTLYHDFYEEYYFTKIYAERKPKGYGLRCHRIIKLLCELIGIKDLYAKIEGSRNPKNITKAFLSGLLNQRKYADIAKEKNLHVVEFKPEMNYFPLVLAQAENPIEENNLQANDKYQRNINLYLFENRNRLEKKEKMPFYYNYPSYKHYCMLRDRESEQRKARIERHRILSDERLLEHNYPKKPKPKAEASNLEVYFREFIIFLALIVQMFNSSTQKSNWLFKDAAQLAELRRKANSDYIKRQNVDRNFLTYEEEKIILLHYEYLIKQFCAHFQPPLTIIAVVGTSIAYFKRFYLRNSCMEYHPKDIFLICIYLACKIEEFNISIHQFIQNIKSNEQKEELANAILNLELLLMEKLDFELRIHNFYRPFEGFLLDVKTRCPEIPNVEILRTFGMEFLDKILNTDAFFLYPPSQIALTAIVYSSSKNKIDLDRYCQSVLLSAMNNDEIKHVCKIIKNINRLHKEIPVLNQDEINRIEKKLMNCYSVENDPRSKSFKELNLRSLNEDD
;
A
#
# COMPACT_ATOMS: atom_id res chain seq x y z
N MET A 1 34.49 69.14 -10.41
CA MET A 1 34.56 69.35 -8.94
C MET A 1 34.86 68.03 -8.20
N ILE A 2 35.82 67.24 -8.69
CA ILE A 2 36.15 65.88 -8.19
C ILE A 2 37.60 65.82 -7.62
N ASN A 3 38.35 66.93 -7.63
CA ASN A 3 39.76 66.97 -7.20
C ASN A 3 40.02 67.64 -5.84
N LEU A 4 39.01 67.78 -4.95
CA LEU A 4 39.20 68.46 -3.66
C LEU A 4 38.95 67.58 -2.41
N LEU A 5 38.51 66.33 -2.55
CA LEU A 5 38.09 65.49 -1.41
C LEU A 5 39.04 64.34 -1.06
N THR A 6 40.24 64.30 -1.62
CA THR A 6 41.26 63.28 -1.32
C THR A 6 42.31 63.72 -0.29
N LYS A 7 42.13 64.85 0.41
CA LYS A 7 43.18 65.45 1.26
C LYS A 7 42.90 65.61 2.76
N LEU A 8 41.83 65.07 3.34
CA LEU A 8 41.60 65.18 4.78
C LEU A 8 41.32 63.80 5.41
N GLY A 9 42.32 63.29 6.13
CA GLY A 9 42.26 62.08 6.94
C GLY A 9 41.45 62.24 8.24
N PRO A 10 41.35 61.18 9.06
CA PRO A 10 40.40 61.11 10.15
C PRO A 10 41.01 61.71 11.43
N SER A 11 40.86 63.02 11.62
CA SER A 11 41.09 63.63 12.93
C SER A 11 40.09 64.75 13.16
N LEU A 12 38.97 64.45 13.81
CA LEU A 12 38.17 65.37 14.63
C LEU A 12 36.95 64.60 15.18
N ALA A 13 37.26 63.60 16.01
CA ALA A 13 36.31 63.15 17.01
C ALA A 13 36.27 64.19 18.15
N LYS A 14 35.06 64.46 18.65
CA LYS A 14 34.70 65.34 19.78
C LYS A 14 34.49 66.83 19.45
N LYS A 15 33.23 67.19 19.18
CA LYS A 15 32.56 68.31 19.86
C LYS A 15 31.04 68.17 19.71
N SER A 16 30.41 67.86 20.84
CA SER A 16 28.96 67.83 21.03
C SER A 16 28.40 69.25 20.97
N LEU A 17 27.62 69.55 19.93
CA LEU A 17 26.71 70.69 19.90
C LEU A 17 25.29 70.13 19.75
N LYS A 18 24.52 70.22 20.85
CA LYS A 18 23.08 69.98 20.86
C LYS A 18 22.42 71.08 20.02
N LEU A 19 21.95 70.73 18.83
CA LEU A 19 21.00 71.53 18.07
C LEU A 19 19.77 70.66 17.78
N ASN A 20 18.68 70.97 18.48
CA ASN A 20 17.37 70.36 18.24
C ASN A 20 16.81 70.87 16.91
N LEU A 21 17.05 70.12 15.84
CA LEU A 21 16.33 70.21 14.57
C LEU A 21 16.13 68.77 14.11
N MET A 22 14.89 68.28 14.16
CA MET A 22 14.56 66.94 13.70
C MET A 22 14.94 66.79 12.21
N PRO A 23 15.88 65.89 11.84
CA PRO A 23 16.07 65.52 10.45
C PRO A 23 15.27 64.24 10.20
N LYS A 24 14.39 64.25 9.20
CA LYS A 24 13.98 63.01 8.54
C LYS A 24 15.25 62.33 8.04
N SER A 25 15.69 61.28 8.71
CA SER A 25 16.88 60.52 8.35
C SER A 25 16.64 59.80 7.03
N VAL A 26 17.17 60.35 5.93
CA VAL A 26 17.45 59.56 4.74
C VAL A 26 18.67 58.71 5.07
N VAL A 27 18.46 57.40 5.21
CA VAL A 27 19.54 56.43 5.39
C VAL A 27 20.31 56.33 4.06
N LEU A 28 21.49 56.94 3.98
CA LEU A 28 22.47 56.65 2.93
C LEU A 28 23.10 55.29 3.24
N THR A 29 22.61 54.23 2.60
CA THR A 29 23.26 52.92 2.63
C THR A 29 24.55 52.98 1.80
N GLN A 30 25.71 52.84 2.45
CA GLN A 30 26.96 52.54 1.76
C GLN A 30 26.79 51.21 1.00
N ILE A 31 26.93 51.23 -0.32
CA ILE A 31 26.90 50.02 -1.16
C ILE A 31 28.33 49.47 -1.18
N GLU A 32 28.62 48.50 -0.32
CA GLU A 32 29.83 47.68 -0.44
C GLU A 32 29.67 46.69 -1.61
N HIS A 33 30.50 46.81 -2.65
CA HIS A 33 30.48 45.90 -3.80
C HIS A 33 31.26 44.61 -3.45
N PHE A 34 30.56 43.51 -3.22
CA PHE A 34 31.18 42.21 -2.95
C PHE A 34 31.62 41.51 -4.26
N ASN A 35 32.88 41.04 -4.33
CA ASN A 35 33.51 40.44 -5.53
C ASN A 35 33.21 38.94 -5.76
N TYR A 36 32.02 38.44 -5.42
CA TYR A 36 31.71 37.00 -5.60
C TYR A 36 30.94 36.73 -6.89
N ARG A 37 31.33 35.68 -7.63
CA ARG A 37 30.58 35.19 -8.79
C ARG A 37 29.39 34.34 -8.33
N ALA A 38 28.36 34.24 -9.18
CA ALA A 38 27.19 33.42 -8.90
C ALA A 38 27.53 31.95 -8.62
N ASP A 39 28.53 31.38 -9.31
CA ASP A 39 29.00 30.01 -9.10
C ASP A 39 29.56 29.79 -7.70
N ASP A 40 30.30 30.77 -7.16
CA ASP A 40 30.87 30.70 -5.82
C ASP A 40 29.78 30.77 -4.75
N LEU A 41 28.77 31.63 -4.96
CA LEU A 41 27.60 31.75 -4.09
C LEU A 41 26.76 30.46 -4.10
N TRP A 42 26.48 29.90 -5.29
CA TRP A 42 25.76 28.63 -5.38
C TRP A 42 26.55 27.46 -4.79
N LYS A 43 27.87 27.44 -4.99
CA LYS A 43 28.73 26.43 -4.38
C LYS A 43 28.67 26.51 -2.86
N SER A 44 28.65 27.70 -2.26
CA SER A 44 28.52 27.83 -0.80
C SER A 44 27.16 27.31 -0.29
N VAL A 45 26.06 27.72 -0.93
CA VAL A 45 24.68 27.37 -0.53
C VAL A 45 24.37 25.89 -0.73
N LEU A 46 24.87 25.29 -1.83
CA LEU A 46 24.62 23.89 -2.15
C LEU A 46 25.60 22.92 -1.48
N SER A 47 26.80 23.40 -1.14
CA SER A 47 27.79 22.55 -0.51
C SER A 47 27.35 22.18 0.91
N VAL A 48 27.28 20.89 1.17
CA VAL A 48 27.56 20.40 2.51
C VAL A 48 29.07 20.42 2.71
N SER A 49 29.54 20.43 3.96
CA SER A 49 30.98 20.28 4.24
C SER A 49 31.57 19.12 3.44
N SER A 50 32.81 19.24 2.96
CA SER A 50 33.47 18.21 2.15
C SER A 50 33.41 16.82 2.82
N GLN A 51 33.50 16.82 4.15
CA GLN A 51 33.33 15.64 4.99
C GLN A 51 31.88 15.13 5.06
N GLY A 52 30.90 16.05 5.12
CA GLY A 52 29.48 15.73 5.08
C GLY A 52 29.03 15.10 3.77
N SER A 53 29.53 15.60 2.63
CA SER A 53 29.25 15.05 1.29
C SER A 53 29.82 13.64 1.14
N LYS A 54 31.11 13.46 1.46
CA LYS A 54 31.82 12.19 1.31
C LYS A 54 31.26 11.08 2.21
N LYS A 55 30.79 11.41 3.42
CA LYS A 55 30.28 10.44 4.40
C LYS A 55 28.75 10.30 4.41
N GLY A 56 28.04 11.09 3.61
CA GLY A 56 26.58 11.04 3.52
C GLY A 56 25.86 11.49 4.80
N ARG A 57 26.40 12.53 5.47
CA ARG A 57 25.80 13.11 6.69
C ARG A 57 24.59 14.02 6.39
N GLY A 58 24.45 14.49 5.15
CA GLY A 58 23.33 15.31 4.70
C GLY A 58 22.13 14.49 4.22
N LYS A 59 20.92 14.89 4.62
CA LYS A 59 19.66 14.34 4.08
C LYS A 59 19.49 14.81 2.63
N ARG A 60 19.15 13.91 1.70
CA ARG A 60 18.87 14.26 0.29
C ARG A 60 17.48 14.87 0.07
N ARG A 61 16.57 14.72 1.03
CA ARG A 61 15.20 15.25 0.96
C ARG A 61 15.22 16.72 1.37
N GLY A 62 14.71 17.60 0.50
CA GLY A 62 14.71 19.05 0.73
C GLY A 62 16.03 19.75 0.40
N GLY A 63 16.94 19.10 -0.33
CA GLY A 63 18.18 19.76 -0.78
C GLY A 63 17.88 20.86 -1.79
N SER A 64 18.43 22.05 -1.55
CA SER A 64 18.41 23.17 -2.50
C SER A 64 19.04 22.75 -3.84
N LYS A 65 18.56 23.32 -4.93
CA LYS A 65 19.14 23.16 -6.27
C LYS A 65 19.65 24.51 -6.75
N ALA A 66 20.77 24.52 -7.47
CA ALA A 66 21.22 25.71 -8.17
C ALA A 66 20.12 26.13 -9.14
N LYS A 67 19.78 27.42 -9.12
CA LYS A 67 18.93 28.04 -10.12
C LYS A 67 19.83 28.90 -10.99
N ASP A 68 19.73 28.70 -12.30
CA ASP A 68 20.37 29.61 -13.23
C ASP A 68 19.54 30.89 -13.30
N LEU A 69 20.04 31.97 -12.70
CA LEU A 69 19.37 33.27 -12.68
C LEU A 69 19.54 34.03 -14.00
N ASN A 70 20.48 33.62 -14.85
CA ASN A 70 20.75 34.25 -16.14
C ASN A 70 19.76 33.78 -17.22
N LEU A 71 19.15 32.61 -17.03
CA LEU A 71 18.16 32.08 -17.97
C LEU A 71 16.95 33.01 -18.08
N GLY A 72 16.69 33.50 -19.30
CA GLY A 72 15.56 34.39 -19.60
C GLY A 72 15.84 35.87 -19.35
N GLN A 73 17.10 36.26 -19.11
CA GLN A 73 17.52 37.66 -19.08
C GLN A 73 18.24 38.03 -20.37
N ASN A 74 17.79 39.09 -21.05
CA ASN A 74 18.48 39.68 -22.17
C ASN A 74 19.27 40.92 -21.72
N ILE A 75 20.36 41.21 -22.42
CA ILE A 75 21.23 42.37 -22.13
C ILE A 75 20.51 43.63 -22.58
N GLY A 76 20.37 44.61 -21.68
CA GLY A 76 19.65 45.87 -21.91
C GLY A 76 18.30 45.95 -21.19
N ASP A 77 17.74 44.82 -20.78
CA ASP A 77 16.48 44.79 -20.05
C ASP A 77 16.65 45.16 -18.55
N GLY A 78 16.02 46.26 -18.13
CA GLY A 78 15.98 46.74 -16.74
C GLY A 78 14.61 46.59 -16.07
N LYS A 79 14.54 46.91 -14.77
CA LYS A 79 13.24 47.03 -14.06
C LYS A 79 12.35 48.07 -14.74
N LEU A 80 12.98 49.17 -15.17
CA LEU A 80 12.41 50.10 -16.12
C LEU A 80 12.63 49.57 -17.54
N LYS A 81 11.56 49.59 -18.33
CA LYS A 81 11.59 49.35 -19.77
C LYS A 81 12.24 50.54 -20.45
N ILE A 82 13.50 50.37 -20.81
CA ILE A 82 14.27 51.33 -21.59
C ILE A 82 14.55 50.70 -22.95
N GLU A 83 14.23 51.42 -24.00
CA GLU A 83 14.64 51.10 -25.36
C GLU A 83 16.06 51.61 -25.55
N TRP A 84 17.01 50.69 -25.54
CA TRP A 84 18.41 50.95 -25.86
C TRP A 84 18.66 50.61 -27.34
N PRO A 85 18.87 51.61 -28.21
CA PRO A 85 19.22 51.38 -29.61
C PRO A 85 20.51 50.58 -29.71
N GLY A 86 20.49 49.45 -30.41
CA GLY A 86 21.60 48.53 -30.59
C GLY A 86 21.77 47.45 -29.51
N LEU A 87 20.96 47.47 -28.44
CA LEU A 87 20.88 46.36 -27.46
C LEU A 87 19.53 45.66 -27.53
N ASN A 88 18.47 46.38 -27.14
CA ASN A 88 17.10 45.86 -27.04
C ASN A 88 16.27 46.14 -28.30
N VAL A 89 16.56 47.25 -28.96
CA VAL A 89 15.83 47.75 -30.14
C VAL A 89 16.82 48.04 -31.24
N ASP A 90 16.43 47.85 -32.49
CA ASP A 90 17.28 48.16 -33.64
C ASP A 90 17.66 49.64 -33.68
N ILE A 91 18.88 49.91 -34.14
CA ILE A 91 19.44 51.27 -34.23
C ILE A 91 18.67 52.14 -35.23
N MET A 92 18.08 51.52 -36.25
CA MET A 92 17.36 52.18 -37.34
C MET A 92 15.92 51.67 -37.40
N ASN A 93 14.94 52.57 -37.32
CA ASN A 93 13.54 52.25 -37.56
C ASN A 93 13.01 53.14 -38.69
N ARG A 94 12.62 52.54 -39.82
CA ARG A 94 12.10 53.24 -41.02
C ARG A 94 12.92 54.49 -41.41
N GLN A 95 14.23 54.31 -41.55
CA GLN A 95 15.23 55.33 -41.94
C GLN A 95 15.53 56.44 -40.92
N GLN A 96 14.99 56.37 -39.69
CA GLN A 96 15.35 57.28 -38.60
C GLN A 96 16.14 56.54 -37.51
N VAL A 97 17.16 57.21 -36.96
CA VAL A 97 17.93 56.68 -35.82
C VAL A 97 17.04 56.67 -34.59
N THR A 98 16.82 55.48 -34.04
CA THR A 98 16.02 55.29 -32.83
C THR A 98 16.76 55.94 -31.65
N LYS A 99 16.08 56.78 -30.88
CA LYS A 99 16.65 57.41 -29.67
C LYS A 99 16.27 56.63 -28.43
N MET A 100 17.10 56.73 -27.38
CA MET A 100 16.81 56.12 -26.08
C MET A 100 15.47 56.62 -25.56
N LYS A 101 14.59 55.69 -25.20
CA LYS A 101 13.26 55.99 -24.69
C LYS A 101 12.96 55.20 -23.42
N ILE A 102 12.46 55.88 -22.39
CA ILE A 102 11.98 55.27 -21.16
C ILE A 102 10.46 55.13 -21.28
N ILE A 103 9.95 53.90 -21.24
CA ILE A 103 8.52 53.62 -21.44
C ILE A 103 7.78 53.48 -20.09
N GLY A 104 8.46 53.01 -19.04
CA GLY A 104 7.87 52.79 -17.72
C GLY A 104 8.30 51.46 -17.09
N GLU A 105 7.55 50.94 -16.13
CA GLU A 105 7.82 49.62 -15.51
C GLU A 105 7.30 48.46 -16.37
N ASP A 106 8.14 47.43 -16.60
CA ASP A 106 7.78 46.26 -17.41
C ASP A 106 7.21 45.12 -16.54
N THR A 107 5.93 45.21 -16.20
CA THR A 107 5.26 44.18 -15.39
C THR A 107 5.16 42.82 -16.11
N GLU A 108 5.19 42.80 -17.44
CA GLU A 108 5.10 41.56 -18.24
C GLU A 108 6.40 40.77 -18.21
N ARG A 109 7.55 41.46 -18.29
CA ARG A 109 8.86 40.86 -18.09
C ARG A 109 8.97 40.22 -16.71
N GLU A 110 8.59 40.94 -15.66
CA GLU A 110 8.64 40.41 -14.29
C GLU A 110 7.78 39.15 -14.14
N LYS A 111 6.55 39.15 -14.69
CA LYS A 111 5.69 37.96 -14.74
C LYS A 111 6.36 36.78 -15.45
N ARG A 112 6.97 37.00 -16.63
CA ARG A 112 7.70 35.96 -17.37
C ARG A 112 8.89 35.39 -16.59
N LEU A 113 9.69 36.25 -15.94
CA LEU A 113 10.81 35.81 -15.10
C LEU A 113 10.32 34.99 -13.91
N VAL A 114 9.21 35.40 -13.26
CA VAL A 114 8.59 34.65 -12.17
C VAL A 114 8.09 33.29 -12.66
N GLU A 115 7.48 33.20 -13.85
CA GLU A 115 7.07 31.92 -14.43
C GLU A 115 8.24 30.97 -14.69
N ILE A 116 9.33 31.47 -15.29
CA ILE A 116 10.54 30.68 -15.54
C ILE A 116 11.11 30.16 -14.21
N ARG A 117 11.22 31.03 -13.19
CA ARG A 117 11.71 30.66 -11.85
C ARG A 117 10.80 29.63 -11.18
N ASN A 118 9.49 29.81 -11.23
CA ASN A 118 8.51 28.86 -10.69
C ASN A 118 8.57 27.50 -11.43
N LYS A 119 8.87 27.48 -12.73
CA LYS A 119 9.09 26.24 -13.48
C LYS A 119 10.35 25.51 -13.01
N MET A 120 11.42 26.22 -12.62
CA MET A 120 12.63 25.62 -12.05
C MET A 120 12.41 25.02 -10.66
N ASP A 121 11.54 25.63 -9.84
CA ASP A 121 11.24 25.18 -8.47
C ASP A 121 10.41 23.89 -8.40
N LYS A 122 9.60 23.62 -9.42
CA LYS A 122 8.75 22.42 -9.46
C LYS A 122 9.60 21.16 -9.61
N PHE A 123 9.90 20.50 -8.50
CA PHE A 123 10.49 19.15 -8.51
C PHE A 123 9.52 18.16 -9.15
N ARG A 124 9.80 17.76 -10.40
CA ARG A 124 9.09 16.66 -11.04
C ARG A 124 9.75 15.34 -10.66
N ARG A 125 9.04 14.48 -9.91
CA ARG A 125 9.41 13.06 -9.85
C ARG A 125 9.21 12.50 -11.26
N ILE A 126 10.25 11.88 -11.82
CA ILE A 126 10.13 11.17 -13.10
C ILE A 126 9.17 10.00 -12.86
N SER A 127 7.95 10.11 -13.38
CA SER A 127 6.99 9.02 -13.37
C SER A 127 7.37 8.05 -14.48
N ILE A 128 7.81 6.85 -14.12
CA ILE A 128 8.15 5.79 -15.06
C ILE A 128 6.84 5.08 -15.44
N ALA A 129 6.60 4.92 -16.74
CA ALA A 129 5.42 4.21 -17.23
C ALA A 129 5.45 2.75 -16.74
N PRO A 130 4.31 2.10 -16.45
CA PRO A 130 4.29 0.75 -15.88
C PRO A 130 5.09 -0.30 -16.67
N HIS A 131 5.11 -0.21 -18.01
CA HIS A 131 5.84 -1.13 -18.89
C HIS A 131 7.37 -0.92 -18.90
N GLU A 132 7.84 0.28 -18.52
CA GLU A 132 9.28 0.60 -18.41
C GLU A 132 9.85 0.29 -17.01
N ARG A 133 9.00 -0.13 -16.06
CA ARG A 133 9.43 -0.49 -14.71
C ARG A 133 10.09 -1.86 -14.72
N GLY A 134 11.09 -2.01 -13.87
CA GLY A 134 11.70 -3.31 -13.62
C GLY A 134 10.83 -4.18 -12.71
N PHE A 135 11.46 -5.04 -11.92
CA PHE A 135 10.77 -6.00 -11.05
C PHE A 135 9.94 -5.35 -9.96
N THR A 136 10.35 -4.18 -9.45
CA THR A 136 9.65 -3.48 -8.36
C THR A 136 9.75 -1.96 -8.51
N GLY A 137 8.61 -1.27 -8.58
CA GLY A 137 8.50 0.19 -8.43
C GLY A 137 9.65 1.01 -9.06
N SER A 138 10.48 1.62 -8.21
CA SER A 138 11.62 2.46 -8.57
C SER A 138 12.97 1.73 -8.62
N SER A 139 12.99 0.41 -8.41
CA SER A 139 14.20 -0.40 -8.46
C SER A 139 14.77 -0.47 -9.87
N LEU A 140 16.11 -0.48 -9.95
CA LEU A 140 16.84 -0.69 -11.20
C LEU A 140 16.78 -2.14 -11.69
N ASN A 141 16.49 -3.09 -10.79
CA ASN A 141 16.49 -4.52 -11.13
C ASN A 141 15.35 -4.83 -12.10
N GLY A 142 15.65 -5.49 -13.20
CA GLY A 142 14.73 -5.83 -14.28
C GLY A 142 14.57 -4.74 -15.34
N LYS A 143 15.13 -3.54 -15.14
CA LYS A 143 14.99 -2.41 -16.07
C LYS A 143 15.92 -2.57 -17.28
N SER A 144 15.47 -2.15 -18.46
CA SER A 144 16.32 -2.01 -19.64
C SER A 144 17.24 -0.79 -19.55
N ILE A 145 18.47 -0.97 -20.00
CA ILE A 145 19.54 0.03 -20.08
C ILE A 145 19.77 0.42 -21.56
N GLY A 146 19.06 -0.22 -22.50
CA GLY A 146 19.23 -0.08 -23.94
C GLY A 146 20.46 -0.79 -24.48
N GLN A 147 20.77 -0.57 -25.74
CA GLN A 147 21.81 -1.28 -26.51
C GLN A 147 23.24 -1.00 -26.05
N PRO A 148 24.16 -1.99 -26.02
CA PRO A 148 25.60 -1.80 -25.80
C PRO A 148 26.22 -0.68 -26.63
N ILE A 149 27.34 -0.16 -26.15
CA ILE A 149 28.15 0.79 -26.92
C ILE A 149 28.81 -0.01 -28.05
N SER A 150 28.67 0.46 -29.29
CA SER A 150 29.35 -0.11 -30.46
C SER A 150 30.85 0.21 -30.43
N TYR A 151 31.65 -0.71 -30.95
CA TYR A 151 33.11 -0.60 -31.10
C TYR A 151 33.49 -1.12 -32.48
N ASP A 152 34.46 -0.47 -33.15
CA ASP A 152 35.21 -0.94 -34.33
C ASP A 152 34.42 -1.90 -35.25
N ASP A 153 33.34 -1.38 -35.85
CA ASP A 153 32.44 -2.05 -36.81
C ASP A 153 31.45 -3.10 -36.28
N VAL A 154 31.38 -3.33 -34.96
CA VAL A 154 30.38 -4.22 -34.37
C VAL A 154 29.09 -3.46 -34.02
N ASP A 155 28.02 -3.73 -34.77
CA ASP A 155 26.68 -3.19 -34.51
C ASP A 155 25.92 -4.01 -33.44
N PHE A 156 25.44 -3.30 -32.41
CA PHE A 156 24.63 -3.86 -31.33
C PHE A 156 23.17 -3.37 -31.37
N SER A 157 22.71 -2.81 -32.50
CA SER A 157 21.34 -2.28 -32.66
C SER A 157 20.23 -3.27 -32.26
N LYS A 158 20.41 -4.57 -32.54
CA LYS A 158 19.45 -5.64 -32.21
C LYS A 158 19.52 -6.12 -30.76
N PHE A 159 20.46 -5.61 -29.96
CA PHE A 159 20.67 -6.06 -28.59
C PHE A 159 19.95 -5.16 -27.58
N ASP A 160 19.37 -5.77 -26.55
CA ASP A 160 18.92 -5.09 -25.34
C ASP A 160 19.76 -5.55 -24.14
N SER A 161 20.07 -4.60 -23.25
CA SER A 161 20.77 -4.87 -22.00
C SER A 161 19.84 -4.62 -20.82
N ARG A 162 19.67 -5.60 -19.93
CA ARG A 162 18.82 -5.50 -18.74
C ARG A 162 19.59 -5.79 -17.45
N ILE A 163 19.23 -5.09 -16.38
CA ILE A 163 19.85 -5.25 -15.07
C ILE A 163 19.22 -6.46 -14.35
N LEU A 164 20.04 -7.41 -13.90
CA LEU A 164 19.57 -8.47 -13.01
C LEU A 164 19.63 -8.04 -11.54
N GLU A 165 20.75 -7.42 -11.15
CA GLU A 165 21.00 -7.03 -9.77
C GLU A 165 21.84 -5.76 -9.69
N TYR A 166 21.29 -4.75 -9.03
CA TYR A 166 22.00 -3.55 -8.59
C TYR A 166 22.12 -3.54 -7.07
N LYS A 167 23.35 -3.42 -6.57
CA LYS A 167 23.66 -3.38 -5.14
C LYS A 167 24.67 -2.28 -4.83
N THR A 168 24.48 -1.59 -3.72
CA THR A 168 25.50 -0.71 -3.15
C THR A 168 26.32 -1.52 -2.15
N MET A 169 27.61 -1.71 -2.44
CA MET A 169 28.57 -2.37 -1.54
C MET A 169 29.29 -1.33 -0.69
N ILE A 170 29.73 -1.75 0.50
CA ILE A 170 30.52 -0.91 1.40
C ILE A 170 31.82 -1.65 1.70
N ALA A 171 32.95 -0.96 1.52
CA ALA A 171 34.26 -1.46 1.89
C ALA A 171 34.89 -0.49 2.89
N HIS A 172 35.51 -1.01 3.95
CA HIS A 172 36.30 -0.20 4.87
C HIS A 172 37.66 0.16 4.22
N LYS A 173 38.05 1.42 4.37
CA LYS A 173 39.33 2.00 3.92
C LYS A 173 39.95 2.75 5.08
N SER A 174 41.29 2.74 5.17
CA SER A 174 42.04 3.40 6.25
C SER A 174 41.71 4.89 6.37
N ILE A 175 41.77 5.64 5.27
CA ILE A 175 41.57 7.11 5.29
C ILE A 175 40.09 7.50 5.31
N LEU A 176 39.29 6.89 4.44
CA LEU A 176 37.89 7.30 4.21
C LEU A 176 36.90 6.63 5.17
N GLY A 177 37.31 5.56 5.87
CA GLY A 177 36.40 4.67 6.57
C GLY A 177 35.51 3.91 5.58
N LYS A 178 34.18 4.00 5.74
CA LYS A 178 33.20 3.31 4.90
C LYS A 178 33.13 3.92 3.50
N LYS A 179 33.74 3.28 2.49
CA LYS A 179 33.66 3.66 1.08
C LYS A 179 32.53 2.89 0.38
N LYS A 180 31.51 3.61 -0.10
CA LYS A 180 30.42 3.05 -0.90
C LYS A 180 30.87 2.83 -2.34
N THR A 181 30.53 1.68 -2.91
CA THR A 181 30.83 1.30 -4.31
C THR A 181 29.57 0.69 -4.92
N ALA A 182 29.16 1.16 -6.10
CA ALA A 182 28.04 0.57 -6.82
C ALA A 182 28.49 -0.73 -7.52
N SER A 183 27.69 -1.78 -7.43
CA SER A 183 27.84 -3.03 -8.17
C SER A 183 26.59 -3.26 -9.01
N CYS A 184 26.76 -3.49 -10.30
CA CYS A 184 25.69 -3.82 -11.23
C CYS A 184 26.03 -5.14 -11.92
N PHE A 185 25.07 -6.06 -11.95
CA PHE A 185 25.11 -7.28 -12.73
C PHE A 185 24.02 -7.20 -13.78
N ALA A 186 24.43 -7.16 -15.04
CA ALA A 186 23.56 -6.99 -16.20
C ALA A 186 23.81 -8.08 -17.23
N VAL A 187 22.81 -8.26 -18.07
CA VAL A 187 22.76 -9.23 -19.16
C VAL A 187 22.42 -8.48 -20.44
N THR A 188 22.95 -8.94 -21.55
CA THR A 188 22.74 -8.40 -22.90
C THR A 188 22.35 -9.54 -23.81
N GLY A 189 21.32 -9.37 -24.66
CA GLY A 189 20.92 -10.40 -25.62
C GLY A 189 20.21 -9.82 -26.83
N ASN A 190 20.21 -10.58 -27.93
CA ASN A 190 19.66 -10.18 -29.23
C ASN A 190 18.25 -10.75 -29.51
N PHE A 191 17.62 -11.39 -28.52
CA PHE A 191 16.34 -12.11 -28.64
C PHE A 191 16.39 -13.33 -29.58
N ASP A 192 17.58 -13.69 -30.07
CA ASP A 192 17.80 -14.70 -31.10
C ASP A 192 18.95 -15.66 -30.75
N GLY A 193 18.87 -16.24 -29.56
CA GLY A 193 19.81 -17.27 -29.09
C GLY A 193 21.12 -16.73 -28.54
N ILE A 194 21.48 -15.45 -28.75
CA ILE A 194 22.74 -14.89 -28.27
C ILE A 194 22.52 -14.13 -26.96
N ILE A 195 23.29 -14.47 -25.94
CA ILE A 195 23.23 -13.83 -24.62
C ILE A 195 24.61 -13.70 -24.00
N GLY A 196 24.87 -12.58 -23.34
CA GLY A 196 26.07 -12.37 -22.53
C GLY A 196 25.75 -11.70 -21.21
N TYR A 197 26.61 -11.87 -20.23
CA TYR A 197 26.42 -11.30 -18.89
C TYR A 197 27.72 -10.74 -18.32
N GLY A 198 27.61 -9.71 -17.47
CA GLY A 198 28.78 -8.99 -16.96
C GLY A 198 28.55 -8.34 -15.61
N LEU A 199 29.55 -8.41 -14.74
CA LEU A 199 29.57 -7.67 -13.47
C LEU A 199 30.39 -6.38 -13.63
N GLY A 200 29.76 -5.24 -13.39
CA GLY A 200 30.40 -3.93 -13.29
C GLY A 200 30.43 -3.42 -11.85
N LYS A 201 31.56 -2.86 -11.43
CA LYS A 201 31.72 -2.13 -10.17
C LYS A 201 32.23 -0.72 -10.47
N GLY A 202 31.68 0.29 -9.82
CA GLY A 202 32.06 1.68 -10.04
C GLY A 202 31.83 2.54 -8.80
N SER A 203 32.46 3.71 -8.75
CA SER A 203 32.19 4.71 -7.71
C SER A 203 30.77 5.28 -7.85
N THR A 204 30.32 5.48 -9.08
CA THR A 204 28.98 5.95 -9.44
C THR A 204 28.10 4.82 -9.97
N ALA A 205 26.78 4.96 -9.83
CA ALA A 205 25.82 4.00 -10.36
C ALA A 205 25.92 3.88 -11.89
N SER A 206 25.99 5.02 -12.59
CA SER A 206 26.14 5.06 -14.06
C SER A 206 27.44 4.38 -14.51
N GLY A 207 28.56 4.63 -13.82
CA GLY A 207 29.84 3.97 -14.13
C GLY A 207 29.77 2.45 -13.98
N ALA A 208 29.12 1.96 -12.91
CA ALA A 208 28.94 0.51 -12.72
C ALA A 208 28.05 -0.11 -13.80
N ILE A 209 26.98 0.58 -14.22
CA ILE A 209 26.07 0.14 -15.29
C ILE A 209 26.81 0.08 -16.63
N LYS A 210 27.52 1.15 -17.02
CA LYS A 210 28.30 1.21 -18.27
C LYS A 210 29.32 0.08 -18.35
N MET A 211 30.05 -0.17 -17.26
CA MET A 211 31.05 -1.23 -17.24
C MET A 211 30.44 -2.64 -17.24
N SER A 212 29.29 -2.83 -16.59
CA SER A 212 28.55 -4.10 -16.62
C SER A 212 28.06 -4.43 -18.04
N LYS A 213 27.52 -3.42 -18.72
CA LYS A 213 27.05 -3.49 -20.11
C LYS A 213 28.17 -3.86 -21.09
N SER A 214 29.30 -3.15 -21.03
CA SER A 214 30.46 -3.42 -21.89
C SER A 214 31.07 -4.81 -21.65
N ARG A 215 31.04 -5.31 -20.41
CA ARG A 215 31.53 -6.67 -20.11
C ARG A 215 30.58 -7.75 -20.59
N ALA A 216 29.28 -7.48 -20.58
CA ALA A 216 28.28 -8.42 -21.07
C ALA A 216 28.37 -8.58 -22.60
N SER A 217 28.59 -7.49 -23.34
CA SER A 217 28.75 -7.55 -24.80
C SER A 217 30.03 -8.24 -25.26
N GLN A 218 31.07 -8.28 -24.43
CA GLN A 218 32.32 -8.99 -24.73
C GLN A 218 32.26 -10.50 -24.50
N ARG A 219 31.24 -11.00 -23.78
CA ARG A 219 31.14 -12.41 -23.35
C ARG A 219 29.80 -12.99 -23.77
N LEU A 220 29.58 -13.02 -25.08
CA LEU A 220 28.39 -13.58 -25.69
C LEU A 220 28.50 -15.10 -25.78
N LEU A 221 27.37 -15.75 -25.55
CA LEU A 221 27.15 -17.18 -25.62
C LEU A 221 26.00 -17.42 -26.60
N TYR A 222 26.17 -18.39 -27.48
CA TYR A 222 25.10 -18.85 -28.35
C TYR A 222 24.39 -20.02 -27.68
N ILE A 223 23.06 -19.93 -27.61
CA ILE A 223 22.19 -20.89 -26.95
C ILE A 223 21.26 -21.49 -28.00
N ASP A 224 21.36 -22.81 -28.15
CA ASP A 224 20.50 -23.57 -29.03
C ASP A 224 19.06 -23.64 -28.47
N ARG A 225 18.08 -23.54 -29.38
CA ARG A 225 16.66 -23.54 -29.05
C ARG A 225 15.94 -24.54 -29.94
N CYS A 226 15.20 -25.47 -29.33
CA CYS A 226 14.30 -26.35 -30.04
C CYS A 226 13.13 -25.57 -30.61
N GLU A 227 12.84 -25.75 -31.91
CA GLU A 227 11.79 -25.02 -32.66
C GLU A 227 11.92 -23.49 -32.54
N GLY A 228 13.13 -22.97 -32.24
CA GLY A 228 13.36 -21.55 -31.97
C GLY A 228 12.59 -20.99 -30.75
N ARG A 229 12.02 -21.83 -29.88
CA ARG A 229 11.14 -21.39 -28.78
C ARG A 229 11.39 -22.03 -27.41
N THR A 230 11.88 -23.27 -27.33
CA THR A 230 11.98 -24.03 -26.07
C THR A 230 13.28 -24.85 -26.00
N LEU A 231 13.45 -25.65 -24.94
CA LEU A 231 14.62 -26.52 -24.72
C LEU A 231 14.53 -27.81 -25.55
N TYR A 232 15.66 -28.48 -25.79
CA TYR A 232 15.67 -29.81 -26.44
C TYR A 232 15.16 -30.92 -25.51
N HIS A 233 15.66 -30.94 -24.28
CA HIS A 233 15.26 -31.90 -23.25
C HIS A 233 15.18 -31.21 -21.88
N ASP A 234 14.56 -31.88 -20.92
CA ASP A 234 14.57 -31.46 -19.52
C ASP A 234 15.99 -31.62 -18.97
N PHE A 235 16.40 -30.74 -18.05
CA PHE A 235 17.72 -30.84 -17.45
C PHE A 235 17.74 -30.37 -16.00
N TYR A 236 18.71 -30.90 -15.27
CA TYR A 236 19.08 -30.48 -13.94
C TYR A 236 20.48 -29.84 -13.99
N GLU A 237 20.64 -28.68 -13.37
CA GLU A 237 21.97 -28.07 -13.21
C GLU A 237 22.13 -27.52 -11.79
N GLU A 238 23.30 -27.75 -11.20
CA GLU A 238 23.69 -27.22 -9.90
C GLU A 238 24.89 -26.28 -10.04
N TYR A 239 24.77 -25.06 -9.50
CA TYR A 239 25.89 -24.13 -9.39
C TYR A 239 26.00 -23.63 -7.94
N TYR A 240 27.05 -24.10 -7.25
CA TYR A 240 27.15 -24.02 -5.79
C TYR A 240 25.86 -24.56 -5.15
N PHE A 241 25.28 -23.87 -4.18
CA PHE A 241 24.02 -24.27 -3.53
C PHE A 241 22.75 -23.89 -4.32
N THR A 242 22.86 -23.52 -5.61
CA THR A 242 21.71 -23.14 -6.45
C THR A 242 21.41 -24.28 -7.39
N LYS A 243 20.27 -24.94 -7.18
CA LYS A 243 19.81 -26.09 -7.95
C LYS A 243 18.68 -25.65 -8.87
N ILE A 244 18.79 -25.92 -10.17
CA ILE A 244 17.79 -25.55 -11.18
C ILE A 244 17.29 -26.81 -11.86
N TYR A 245 15.97 -26.96 -11.87
CA TYR A 245 15.25 -27.97 -12.65
C TYR A 245 14.52 -27.22 -13.76
N ALA A 246 14.81 -27.54 -15.01
CA ALA A 246 14.22 -26.92 -16.19
C ALA A 246 13.53 -27.99 -17.04
N GLU A 247 12.29 -27.69 -17.44
CA GLU A 247 11.44 -28.60 -18.20
C GLU A 247 10.99 -27.94 -19.50
N ARG A 248 11.10 -28.69 -20.59
CA ARG A 248 10.54 -28.40 -21.91
C ARG A 248 9.02 -28.37 -21.83
N LYS A 249 8.40 -27.39 -22.50
CA LYS A 249 6.93 -27.24 -22.53
C LYS A 249 6.40 -27.02 -23.94
N PRO A 250 5.16 -27.47 -24.24
CA PRO A 250 4.53 -27.28 -25.53
C PRO A 250 4.25 -25.79 -25.80
N LYS A 251 3.89 -25.49 -27.06
CA LYS A 251 3.63 -24.12 -27.52
C LYS A 251 2.44 -23.53 -26.78
N GLY A 252 2.58 -22.29 -26.30
CA GLY A 252 1.51 -21.55 -25.62
C GLY A 252 1.49 -21.72 -24.09
N TYR A 253 2.43 -22.48 -23.52
CA TYR A 253 2.57 -22.58 -22.07
C TYR A 253 3.11 -21.28 -21.43
N GLY A 254 3.97 -20.57 -22.16
CA GLY A 254 4.65 -19.36 -21.71
C GLY A 254 5.80 -19.63 -20.72
N LEU A 255 6.33 -18.55 -20.14
CA LEU A 255 7.44 -18.61 -19.18
C LEU A 255 6.92 -18.68 -17.74
N ARG A 256 6.92 -19.88 -17.15
CA ARG A 256 6.59 -20.11 -15.73
C ARG A 256 7.85 -20.45 -14.94
N CYS A 257 8.60 -19.41 -14.61
CA CYS A 257 9.88 -19.53 -13.91
C CYS A 257 10.14 -18.34 -12.99
N HIS A 258 11.26 -18.38 -12.27
CA HIS A 258 11.71 -17.24 -11.47
C HIS A 258 11.98 -16.02 -12.36
N ARG A 259 11.65 -14.81 -11.89
CA ARG A 259 11.79 -13.54 -12.65
C ARG A 259 13.14 -13.31 -13.33
N ILE A 260 14.22 -13.83 -12.77
CA ILE A 260 15.57 -13.75 -13.36
C ILE A 260 15.67 -14.67 -14.56
N ILE A 261 15.26 -15.93 -14.42
CA ILE A 261 15.23 -16.90 -15.53
C ILE A 261 14.29 -16.39 -16.63
N LYS A 262 13.14 -15.82 -16.25
CA LYS A 262 12.22 -15.20 -17.20
C LYS A 262 12.91 -14.11 -18.04
N LEU A 263 13.61 -13.19 -17.38
CA LEU A 263 14.35 -12.12 -18.06
C LEU A 263 15.48 -12.66 -18.95
N LEU A 264 16.18 -13.72 -18.52
CA LEU A 264 17.18 -14.41 -19.36
C LEU A 264 16.52 -15.04 -20.59
N CYS A 265 15.41 -15.76 -20.42
CA CYS A 265 14.67 -16.40 -21.50
C CYS A 265 14.15 -15.37 -22.52
N GLU A 266 13.65 -14.23 -22.05
CA GLU A 266 13.23 -13.12 -22.91
C GLU A 266 14.40 -12.64 -23.78
N LEU A 267 15.59 -12.43 -23.22
CA LEU A 267 16.78 -11.99 -23.97
C LEU A 267 17.36 -13.07 -24.91
N ILE A 268 17.20 -14.36 -24.57
CA ILE A 268 17.60 -15.49 -25.44
C ILE A 268 16.55 -15.73 -26.55
N GLY A 269 15.29 -15.36 -26.31
CA GLY A 269 14.16 -15.69 -27.21
C GLY A 269 13.52 -17.05 -26.93
N ILE A 270 13.64 -17.59 -25.71
CA ILE A 270 12.87 -18.75 -25.26
C ILE A 270 11.48 -18.27 -24.83
N LYS A 271 10.43 -18.87 -25.39
CA LYS A 271 9.02 -18.48 -25.18
C LYS A 271 8.29 -19.39 -24.19
N ASP A 272 8.58 -20.69 -24.23
CA ASP A 272 7.89 -21.70 -23.42
C ASP A 272 8.90 -22.45 -22.55
N LEU A 273 8.76 -22.32 -21.23
CA LEU A 273 9.64 -22.96 -20.27
C LEU A 273 8.97 -23.05 -18.89
N TYR A 274 9.14 -24.18 -18.22
CA TYR A 274 8.97 -24.26 -16.78
C TYR A 274 10.33 -24.43 -16.10
N ALA A 275 10.61 -23.64 -15.07
CA ALA A 275 11.85 -23.80 -14.31
C ALA A 275 11.65 -23.53 -12.82
N LYS A 276 12.18 -24.42 -11.99
CA LYS A 276 12.20 -24.30 -10.53
C LYS A 276 13.63 -24.13 -10.03
N ILE A 277 13.79 -23.21 -9.08
CA ILE A 277 15.03 -23.02 -8.33
C ILE A 277 14.86 -23.54 -6.91
N GLU A 278 15.83 -24.33 -6.45
CA GLU A 278 15.98 -24.82 -5.09
C GLU A 278 17.31 -24.38 -4.47
N GLY A 279 17.34 -24.31 -3.14
CA GLY A 279 18.50 -23.79 -2.40
C GLY A 279 18.64 -22.27 -2.49
N SER A 280 19.86 -21.81 -2.79
CA SER A 280 20.22 -20.39 -2.83
C SER A 280 19.60 -19.67 -4.03
N ARG A 281 19.12 -18.43 -3.81
CA ARG A 281 18.45 -17.60 -4.84
C ARG A 281 19.29 -16.41 -5.29
N ASN A 282 20.61 -16.55 -5.26
CA ASN A 282 21.53 -15.49 -5.68
C ASN A 282 21.46 -15.29 -7.21
N PRO A 283 21.13 -14.09 -7.72
CA PRO A 283 21.02 -13.81 -9.16
C PRO A 283 22.20 -14.27 -10.00
N LYS A 284 23.43 -14.14 -9.48
CA LYS A 284 24.66 -14.50 -10.19
C LYS A 284 24.76 -16.01 -10.39
N ASN A 285 24.45 -16.77 -9.34
CA ASN A 285 24.53 -18.23 -9.37
C ASN A 285 23.39 -18.81 -10.21
N ILE A 286 22.19 -18.23 -10.10
CA ILE A 286 21.04 -18.60 -10.94
C ILE A 286 21.40 -18.43 -12.43
N THR A 287 22.00 -17.30 -12.80
CA THR A 287 22.36 -17.01 -14.19
C THR A 287 23.41 -17.99 -14.70
N LYS A 288 24.43 -18.28 -13.90
CA LYS A 288 25.50 -19.22 -14.28
C LYS A 288 24.99 -20.66 -14.39
N ALA A 289 24.25 -21.16 -13.40
CA ALA A 289 23.60 -22.47 -13.46
C ALA A 289 22.73 -22.58 -14.71
N PHE A 290 21.83 -21.61 -14.91
CA PHE A 290 20.89 -21.69 -16.00
C PHE A 290 21.58 -21.69 -17.37
N LEU A 291 22.53 -20.78 -17.59
CA LEU A 291 23.27 -20.72 -18.86
C LEU A 291 24.18 -21.94 -19.07
N SER A 292 24.80 -22.48 -18.01
CA SER A 292 25.59 -23.72 -18.08
C SER A 292 24.74 -24.90 -18.55
N GLY A 293 23.57 -25.09 -17.93
CA GLY A 293 22.65 -26.16 -18.32
C GLY A 293 22.06 -25.99 -19.73
N LEU A 294 21.91 -24.75 -20.21
CA LEU A 294 21.50 -24.48 -21.60
C LEU A 294 22.61 -24.80 -22.61
N LEU A 295 23.87 -24.55 -22.26
CA LEU A 295 25.02 -24.89 -23.13
C LEU A 295 25.28 -26.39 -23.21
N ASN A 296 24.99 -27.13 -22.13
CA ASN A 296 25.18 -28.58 -22.06
C ASN A 296 24.03 -29.40 -22.70
N GLN A 297 23.09 -28.76 -23.39
CA GLN A 297 21.99 -29.46 -24.04
C GLN A 297 22.46 -30.30 -25.23
N ARG A 298 21.90 -31.50 -25.35
CA ARG A 298 22.11 -32.37 -26.51
C ARG A 298 21.03 -32.13 -27.57
N LYS A 299 21.43 -31.89 -28.81
CA LYS A 299 20.51 -31.74 -29.94
C LYS A 299 19.99 -33.10 -30.39
N TYR A 300 18.84 -33.12 -31.07
CA TYR A 300 18.32 -34.36 -31.64
C TYR A 300 19.27 -34.98 -32.66
N ALA A 301 19.96 -34.16 -33.46
CA ALA A 301 20.96 -34.63 -34.41
C ALA A 301 22.15 -35.31 -33.70
N ASP A 302 22.65 -34.70 -32.61
CA ASP A 302 23.77 -35.25 -31.84
C ASP A 302 23.37 -36.59 -31.20
N ILE A 303 22.15 -36.69 -30.67
CA ILE A 303 21.62 -37.93 -30.09
C ILE A 303 21.46 -39.02 -31.16
N ALA A 304 20.90 -38.67 -32.33
CA ALA A 304 20.72 -39.60 -33.44
C ALA A 304 22.06 -40.17 -33.92
N LYS A 305 23.09 -39.33 -33.96
CA LYS A 305 24.46 -39.70 -34.33
C LYS A 305 25.15 -40.54 -33.26
N GLU A 306 25.02 -40.19 -31.98
CA GLU A 306 25.62 -40.94 -30.86
C GLU A 306 25.02 -42.35 -30.75
N LYS A 307 23.72 -42.48 -31.00
CA LYS A 307 22.99 -43.75 -30.86
C LYS A 307 22.84 -44.53 -32.15
N ASN A 308 23.17 -43.95 -33.30
CA ASN A 308 22.91 -44.52 -34.62
C ASN A 308 21.45 -44.97 -34.79
N LEU A 309 20.50 -44.15 -34.32
CA LEU A 309 19.06 -44.41 -34.38
C LEU A 309 18.30 -43.14 -34.72
N HIS A 310 17.16 -43.29 -35.41
CA HIS A 310 16.26 -42.16 -35.69
C HIS A 310 15.59 -41.65 -34.40
N VAL A 311 15.54 -40.34 -34.23
CA VAL A 311 14.84 -39.71 -33.11
C VAL A 311 13.42 -39.38 -33.54
N VAL A 312 12.44 -40.03 -32.92
CA VAL A 312 11.01 -39.91 -33.25
C VAL A 312 10.24 -39.29 -32.08
N GLU A 313 9.40 -38.31 -32.37
CA GLU A 313 8.51 -37.68 -31.40
C GLU A 313 7.06 -38.10 -31.64
N PHE A 314 6.40 -38.52 -30.56
CA PHE A 314 4.99 -38.88 -30.55
C PHE A 314 4.16 -37.82 -29.82
N LYS A 315 3.33 -37.09 -30.56
CA LYS A 315 2.47 -36.04 -30.01
C LYS A 315 1.02 -36.52 -29.87
N PRO A 316 0.38 -36.34 -28.70
CA PRO A 316 -1.05 -36.62 -28.54
C PRO A 316 -1.92 -35.80 -29.51
N GLU A 317 -1.49 -34.57 -29.82
CA GLU A 317 -2.15 -33.67 -30.78
C GLU A 317 -2.20 -34.23 -32.20
N MET A 318 -1.24 -35.10 -32.55
CA MET A 318 -1.13 -35.73 -33.87
C MET A 318 -1.60 -37.20 -33.82
N ASN A 319 -2.46 -37.57 -32.87
CA ASN A 319 -2.89 -38.95 -32.64
C ASN A 319 -1.72 -39.94 -32.50
N TYR A 320 -0.61 -39.52 -31.88
CA TYR A 320 0.61 -40.31 -31.74
C TYR A 320 1.20 -40.77 -33.10
N PHE A 321 1.02 -39.99 -34.15
CA PHE A 321 1.75 -40.20 -35.41
C PHE A 321 3.27 -40.01 -35.20
N PRO A 322 4.13 -40.91 -35.70
CA PRO A 322 5.59 -40.83 -35.52
C PRO A 322 6.19 -39.69 -36.35
N LEU A 323 6.62 -38.62 -35.68
CA LEU A 323 7.33 -37.51 -36.32
C LEU A 323 8.84 -37.71 -36.17
N VAL A 324 9.55 -37.96 -37.27
CA VAL A 324 11.03 -38.06 -37.26
C VAL A 324 11.64 -36.66 -37.09
N LEU A 325 12.28 -36.40 -35.96
CA LEU A 325 12.94 -35.13 -35.64
C LEU A 325 14.38 -35.07 -36.16
N ALA A 326 15.09 -36.20 -36.11
CA ALA A 326 16.46 -36.32 -36.62
C ALA A 326 16.70 -37.71 -37.18
N GLN A 327 17.41 -37.77 -38.29
CA GLN A 327 17.79 -39.02 -38.94
C GLN A 327 19.22 -39.41 -38.56
N ALA A 328 19.47 -40.71 -38.37
CA ALA A 328 20.81 -41.25 -38.24
C ALA A 328 21.38 -41.51 -39.65
N GLU A 329 22.67 -41.26 -39.84
CA GLU A 329 23.37 -41.53 -41.11
C GLU A 329 23.44 -43.03 -41.40
N ASN A 330 23.77 -43.85 -40.40
CA ASN A 330 23.82 -45.31 -40.48
C ASN A 330 22.97 -45.93 -39.36
N PRO A 331 21.66 -46.13 -39.54
CA PRO A 331 20.80 -46.68 -38.51
C PRO A 331 21.14 -48.15 -38.21
N ILE A 332 21.18 -48.51 -36.92
CA ILE A 332 21.36 -49.91 -36.49
C ILE A 332 20.15 -50.74 -36.95
N GLU A 333 20.41 -51.91 -37.55
CA GLU A 333 19.36 -52.86 -37.93
C GLU A 333 18.64 -53.43 -36.69
N GLU A 334 17.32 -53.65 -36.82
CA GLU A 334 16.43 -54.05 -35.73
C GLU A 334 16.90 -55.31 -34.97
N ASN A 335 17.54 -56.24 -35.69
CA ASN A 335 18.05 -57.50 -35.14
C ASN A 335 19.21 -57.34 -34.13
N ASN A 336 19.90 -56.19 -34.13
CA ASN A 336 21.07 -55.94 -33.30
C ASN A 336 20.78 -55.11 -32.03
N LEU A 337 19.50 -54.77 -31.80
CA LEU A 337 19.08 -54.04 -30.60
C LEU A 337 19.00 -54.97 -29.39
N GLN A 338 19.98 -54.89 -28.49
CA GLN A 338 19.85 -55.48 -27.16
C GLN A 338 18.83 -54.66 -26.34
N ALA A 339 17.73 -55.30 -25.96
CA ALA A 339 16.75 -54.73 -25.03
C ALA A 339 17.41 -54.51 -23.66
N ASN A 340 17.90 -53.30 -23.41
CA ASN A 340 18.41 -52.93 -22.10
C ASN A 340 17.23 -52.65 -21.16
N ASP A 341 16.76 -53.68 -20.45
CA ASP A 341 15.68 -53.63 -19.44
C ASP A 341 15.93 -52.60 -18.30
N LYS A 342 17.15 -52.06 -18.20
CA LYS A 342 17.55 -51.10 -17.17
C LYS A 342 16.84 -49.74 -17.24
N TYR A 343 16.10 -49.45 -18.31
CA TYR A 343 15.50 -48.14 -18.59
C TYR A 343 14.01 -48.00 -18.26
N GLN A 344 13.35 -49.00 -17.66
CA GLN A 344 12.06 -48.79 -16.97
C GLN A 344 12.18 -47.99 -15.65
N ARG A 345 13.15 -47.07 -15.57
CA ARG A 345 13.19 -46.05 -14.51
C ARG A 345 12.43 -44.84 -14.99
N ASN A 346 11.63 -44.27 -14.10
CA ASN A 346 10.86 -43.04 -14.31
C ASN A 346 11.72 -42.02 -15.09
N ILE A 347 11.33 -41.64 -16.31
CA ILE A 347 12.13 -40.79 -17.23
C ILE A 347 12.58 -39.49 -16.54
N ASN A 348 11.73 -38.96 -15.66
CA ASN A 348 12.04 -37.79 -14.85
C ASN A 348 13.21 -38.05 -13.89
N LEU A 349 13.30 -39.25 -13.30
CA LEU A 349 14.47 -39.63 -12.49
C LEU A 349 15.73 -39.64 -13.35
N TYR A 350 15.70 -40.21 -14.56
CA TYR A 350 16.88 -40.25 -15.42
C TYR A 350 17.34 -38.84 -15.85
N LEU A 351 16.41 -38.00 -16.30
CA LEU A 351 16.69 -36.63 -16.76
C LEU A 351 17.14 -35.69 -15.63
N PHE A 352 16.75 -35.97 -14.39
CA PHE A 352 17.18 -35.20 -13.21
C PHE A 352 18.26 -35.92 -12.38
N GLU A 353 19.04 -36.82 -12.97
CA GLU A 353 20.16 -37.51 -12.30
C GLU A 353 19.78 -38.24 -10.99
N ASN A 354 18.63 -38.91 -11.01
CA ASN A 354 17.95 -39.55 -9.89
C ASN A 354 17.57 -38.61 -8.73
N ARG A 355 17.50 -37.30 -8.98
CA ARG A 355 17.09 -36.30 -7.99
C ARG A 355 15.63 -35.93 -8.18
N ASN A 356 14.87 -36.05 -7.11
CA ASN A 356 13.51 -35.53 -7.07
C ASN A 356 13.53 -34.06 -6.68
N ARG A 357 12.78 -33.25 -7.42
CA ARG A 357 12.43 -31.90 -7.03
C ARG A 357 11.68 -31.93 -5.69
N LEU A 358 11.93 -30.94 -4.83
CA LEU A 358 11.08 -30.66 -3.68
C LEU A 358 9.71 -30.17 -4.18
N GLU A 359 8.75 -31.08 -4.15
CA GLU A 359 7.36 -30.75 -4.34
C GLU A 359 6.85 -30.01 -3.10
N LYS A 360 6.22 -28.86 -3.33
CA LYS A 360 5.51 -28.19 -2.26
C LYS A 360 4.34 -29.11 -1.92
N LYS A 361 4.30 -29.62 -0.68
CA LYS A 361 3.11 -30.33 -0.18
C LYS A 361 1.88 -29.51 -0.51
N GLU A 362 0.92 -30.12 -1.18
CA GLU A 362 -0.34 -29.47 -1.46
C GLU A 362 -0.92 -28.99 -0.14
N LYS A 363 -1.31 -27.70 -0.09
CA LYS A 363 -1.94 -27.18 1.12
C LYS A 363 -3.28 -27.88 1.23
N MET A 364 -3.42 -28.68 2.27
CA MET A 364 -4.70 -29.26 2.62
C MET A 364 -5.71 -28.12 2.83
N PRO A 365 -6.92 -28.22 2.27
CA PRO A 365 -7.98 -27.27 2.56
C PRO A 365 -8.20 -27.20 4.08
N PHE A 366 -8.63 -26.05 4.61
CA PHE A 366 -8.80 -25.88 6.05
C PHE A 366 -9.76 -26.93 6.68
N TYR A 367 -10.73 -27.42 5.90
CA TYR A 367 -11.71 -28.43 6.29
C TYR A 367 -11.21 -29.88 6.19
N TYR A 368 -9.96 -30.11 5.79
CA TYR A 368 -9.41 -31.47 5.59
C TYR A 368 -9.56 -32.36 6.84
N ASN A 369 -9.46 -31.76 8.03
CA ASN A 369 -9.57 -32.48 9.30
C ASN A 369 -11.00 -32.59 9.84
N TYR A 370 -12.00 -31.97 9.21
CA TYR A 370 -13.37 -31.97 9.73
C TYR A 370 -14.03 -33.34 9.59
N PRO A 371 -14.78 -33.83 10.59
CA PRO A 371 -15.47 -35.12 10.52
C PRO A 371 -16.37 -35.27 9.29
N SER A 372 -17.08 -34.20 8.91
CA SER A 372 -17.94 -34.17 7.73
C SER A 372 -17.18 -34.37 6.41
N TYR A 373 -16.00 -33.75 6.28
CA TYR A 373 -15.16 -33.90 5.09
C TYR A 373 -14.53 -35.30 5.01
N LYS A 374 -14.10 -35.87 6.15
CA LYS A 374 -13.62 -37.25 6.19
C LYS A 374 -14.73 -38.25 5.80
N HIS A 375 -15.95 -38.03 6.28
CA HIS A 375 -17.11 -38.85 5.91
C HIS A 375 -17.43 -38.73 4.40
N TYR A 376 -17.40 -37.52 3.85
CA TYR A 376 -17.53 -37.30 2.40
C TYR A 376 -16.44 -38.02 1.60
N CYS A 377 -15.18 -37.97 2.04
CA CYS A 377 -14.09 -38.68 1.37
C CYS A 377 -14.30 -40.20 1.39
N MET A 378 -14.74 -40.76 2.53
CA MET A 378 -15.06 -42.19 2.63
C MET A 378 -16.17 -42.62 1.65
N LEU A 379 -17.22 -41.80 1.48
CA LEU A 379 -18.29 -42.07 0.52
C LEU A 379 -17.78 -41.99 -0.92
N ARG A 380 -16.99 -40.97 -1.24
CA ARG A 380 -16.40 -40.79 -2.58
C ARG A 380 -15.40 -41.90 -2.93
N ASP A 381 -14.57 -42.33 -1.98
CA ASP A 381 -13.59 -43.39 -2.21
C ASP A 381 -14.27 -44.74 -2.45
N ARG A 382 -15.38 -45.03 -1.74
CA ARG A 382 -16.26 -46.18 -2.05
C ARG A 382 -16.80 -46.13 -3.48
N GLU A 383 -17.31 -44.98 -3.92
CA GLU A 383 -17.78 -44.81 -5.30
C GLU A 383 -16.64 -44.92 -6.32
N SER A 384 -15.45 -44.43 -6.00
CA SER A 384 -14.25 -44.52 -6.84
C SER A 384 -13.76 -45.95 -7.00
N GLU A 385 -13.73 -46.75 -5.93
CA GLU A 385 -13.38 -48.17 -6.00
C GLU A 385 -14.44 -48.99 -6.72
N GLN A 386 -15.72 -48.74 -6.46
CA GLN A 386 -16.81 -49.37 -7.22
C GLN A 386 -16.72 -49.01 -8.70
N ARG A 387 -16.36 -47.76 -9.04
CA ARG A 387 -16.16 -47.31 -10.42
C ARG A 387 -14.93 -47.92 -11.06
N LYS A 388 -13.81 -48.03 -10.34
CA LYS A 388 -12.60 -48.72 -10.81
C LYS A 388 -12.89 -50.21 -11.03
N ALA A 389 -13.55 -50.88 -10.10
CA ALA A 389 -13.98 -52.27 -10.25
C ALA A 389 -14.97 -52.44 -11.42
N ARG A 390 -15.83 -51.46 -11.69
CA ARG A 390 -16.73 -51.47 -12.85
C ARG A 390 -15.99 -51.26 -14.16
N ILE A 391 -15.00 -50.36 -14.20
CA ILE A 391 -14.12 -50.16 -15.37
C ILE A 391 -13.26 -51.40 -15.61
N GLU A 392 -12.70 -52.00 -14.56
CA GLU A 392 -11.92 -53.24 -14.66
C GLU A 392 -12.79 -54.41 -15.11
N ARG A 393 -14.02 -54.54 -14.57
CA ARG A 393 -15.01 -55.50 -15.09
C ARG A 393 -15.34 -55.24 -16.54
N HIS A 394 -15.56 -53.99 -16.95
CA HIS A 394 -15.82 -53.65 -18.36
C HIS A 394 -14.61 -53.88 -19.26
N ARG A 395 -13.38 -53.75 -18.72
CA ARG A 395 -12.12 -54.05 -19.42
C ARG A 395 -11.94 -55.55 -19.62
N ILE A 396 -12.18 -56.35 -18.57
CA ILE A 396 -12.20 -57.82 -18.64
C ILE A 396 -13.30 -58.28 -19.60
N LEU A 397 -14.49 -57.69 -19.55
CA LEU A 397 -15.58 -57.97 -20.49
C LEU A 397 -15.27 -57.51 -21.93
N SER A 398 -14.43 -56.49 -22.11
CA SER A 398 -14.01 -56.03 -23.43
C SER A 398 -12.87 -56.86 -24.02
N ASP A 399 -12.01 -57.44 -23.17
CA ASP A 399 -11.01 -58.43 -23.59
C ASP A 399 -11.70 -59.75 -24.03
N GLU A 400 -12.86 -60.11 -23.45
CA GLU A 400 -13.72 -61.21 -23.93
C GLU A 400 -14.55 -60.86 -25.18
N ARG A 401 -14.69 -59.57 -25.54
CA ARG A 401 -15.49 -59.08 -26.68
C ARG A 401 -14.65 -58.41 -27.75
N LEU A 402 -13.48 -58.96 -28.06
CA LEU A 402 -12.68 -58.61 -29.25
C LEU A 402 -13.29 -59.12 -30.58
N LEU A 403 -14.60 -59.31 -30.63
CA LEU A 403 -15.38 -59.45 -31.86
C LEU A 403 -16.56 -58.48 -31.79
N GLU A 404 -16.56 -57.55 -32.75
CA GLU A 404 -17.59 -56.59 -33.14
C GLU A 404 -17.50 -55.14 -32.62
N HIS A 405 -17.37 -54.26 -33.62
CA HIS A 405 -17.20 -52.82 -33.60
C HIS A 405 -18.38 -52.03 -33.03
N ASN A 406 -18.05 -51.05 -32.18
CA ASN A 406 -18.44 -49.62 -32.25
C ASN A 406 -18.64 -49.03 -30.84
N TYR A 407 -17.64 -48.27 -30.36
CA TYR A 407 -17.76 -47.49 -29.13
C TYR A 407 -18.47 -46.15 -29.37
N PRO A 408 -19.48 -45.76 -28.57
CA PRO A 408 -19.93 -44.38 -28.50
C PRO A 408 -18.90 -43.52 -27.75
N LYS A 409 -18.65 -42.32 -28.28
CA LYS A 409 -17.71 -41.31 -27.77
C LYS A 409 -17.99 -40.95 -26.30
N LYS A 410 -16.91 -40.83 -25.49
CA LYS A 410 -16.97 -40.26 -24.12
C LYS A 410 -17.62 -38.87 -24.12
N PRO A 411 -18.53 -38.54 -23.17
CA PRO A 411 -18.90 -37.15 -22.96
C PRO A 411 -17.71 -36.39 -22.37
N LYS A 412 -17.43 -35.20 -22.94
CA LYS A 412 -16.43 -34.27 -22.41
C LYS A 412 -16.78 -33.89 -20.97
N PRO A 413 -15.81 -33.74 -20.06
CA PRO A 413 -16.06 -33.13 -18.76
C PRO A 413 -16.62 -31.72 -18.99
N LYS A 414 -17.76 -31.41 -18.37
CA LYS A 414 -18.34 -30.06 -18.38
C LYS A 414 -17.27 -29.07 -17.90
N ALA A 415 -17.05 -28.05 -18.72
CA ALA A 415 -16.12 -26.97 -18.46
C ALA A 415 -16.44 -26.29 -17.13
N GLU A 416 -15.35 -25.99 -16.41
CA GLU A 416 -15.15 -24.89 -15.47
C GLU A 416 -16.42 -24.12 -15.09
N ALA A 417 -16.97 -24.47 -13.92
CA ALA A 417 -17.88 -23.58 -13.22
C ALA A 417 -17.21 -22.22 -13.09
N SER A 418 -17.86 -21.22 -13.68
CA SER A 418 -17.40 -19.84 -13.74
C SER A 418 -16.89 -19.36 -12.38
N ASN A 419 -15.79 -18.60 -12.41
CA ASN A 419 -15.18 -17.87 -11.31
C ASN A 419 -16.14 -16.93 -10.53
N LEU A 420 -17.46 -16.97 -10.74
CA LEU A 420 -18.44 -16.25 -9.92
C LEU A 420 -18.84 -17.04 -8.67
N GLU A 421 -18.98 -18.37 -8.74
CA GLU A 421 -19.46 -19.19 -7.61
C GLU A 421 -18.42 -19.32 -6.49
N VAL A 422 -17.13 -19.33 -6.84
CA VAL A 422 -16.02 -19.41 -5.87
C VAL A 422 -15.92 -18.11 -5.08
N TYR A 423 -16.08 -16.96 -5.73
CA TYR A 423 -16.13 -15.66 -5.05
C TYR A 423 -17.40 -15.51 -4.22
N PHE A 424 -18.54 -16.06 -4.67
CA PHE A 424 -19.78 -16.13 -3.88
C PHE A 424 -19.62 -16.93 -2.59
N ARG A 425 -18.92 -18.07 -2.64
CA ARG A 425 -18.66 -18.92 -1.46
C ARG A 425 -17.67 -18.29 -0.49
N GLU A 426 -16.60 -17.69 -0.98
CA GLU A 426 -15.65 -16.96 -0.13
C GLU A 426 -16.30 -15.70 0.50
N PHE A 427 -17.23 -15.04 -0.19
CA PHE A 427 -17.93 -13.86 0.32
C PHE A 427 -18.99 -14.21 1.37
N ILE A 428 -19.73 -15.32 1.20
CA ILE A 428 -20.66 -15.83 2.23
C ILE A 428 -19.90 -16.38 3.45
N ILE A 429 -18.74 -17.01 3.26
CA ILE A 429 -17.86 -17.42 4.36
C ILE A 429 -17.26 -16.19 5.06
N PHE A 430 -16.95 -15.11 4.34
CA PHE A 430 -16.53 -13.84 4.92
C PHE A 430 -17.65 -13.16 5.72
N LEU A 431 -18.90 -13.23 5.25
CA LEU A 431 -20.08 -12.78 6.02
C LEU A 431 -20.35 -13.67 7.25
N ALA A 432 -20.21 -14.99 7.13
CA ALA A 432 -20.35 -15.93 8.25
C ALA A 432 -19.22 -15.78 9.30
N LEU A 433 -18.00 -15.46 8.86
CA LEU A 433 -16.89 -15.07 9.73
C LEU A 433 -17.16 -13.74 10.45
N ILE A 434 -17.79 -12.75 9.77
CA ILE A 434 -18.19 -11.50 10.42
C ILE A 434 -19.26 -11.73 11.51
N VAL A 435 -20.20 -12.68 11.29
CA VAL A 435 -21.19 -13.08 12.31
C VAL A 435 -20.55 -13.85 13.48
N GLN A 436 -19.46 -14.60 13.26
CA GLN A 436 -18.67 -15.22 14.33
C GLN A 436 -17.79 -14.23 15.13
N MET A 437 -17.40 -13.10 14.55
CA MET A 437 -16.46 -12.16 15.18
C MET A 437 -17.08 -11.27 16.27
N PHE A 438 -18.33 -10.81 16.16
CA PHE A 438 -18.97 -10.05 17.27
C PHE A 438 -19.38 -10.99 18.41
N ASN A 439 -19.82 -12.21 18.08
CA ASN A 439 -20.29 -13.17 19.07
C ASN A 439 -19.20 -13.66 20.05
N SER A 440 -17.93 -13.51 19.66
CA SER A 440 -16.74 -13.79 20.46
C SER A 440 -16.04 -12.52 20.98
N SER A 441 -16.62 -11.34 20.77
CA SER A 441 -16.00 -10.06 21.11
C SER A 441 -16.21 -9.66 22.58
N THR A 442 -15.25 -8.92 23.14
CA THR A 442 -15.37 -8.35 24.48
C THR A 442 -16.51 -7.33 24.56
N GLN A 443 -16.81 -6.64 23.45
CA GLN A 443 -17.96 -5.72 23.36
C GLN A 443 -19.29 -6.43 23.69
N LYS A 444 -19.49 -7.65 23.20
CA LYS A 444 -20.70 -8.42 23.53
C LYS A 444 -20.71 -8.87 24.99
N SER A 445 -19.57 -9.31 25.52
CA SER A 445 -19.47 -9.85 26.88
C SER A 445 -19.61 -8.76 27.96
N ASN A 446 -18.95 -7.62 27.77
CA ASN A 446 -18.73 -6.63 28.83
C ASN A 446 -19.45 -5.29 28.61
N TRP A 447 -19.85 -4.97 27.36
CA TRP A 447 -20.41 -3.67 26.99
C TRP A 447 -21.78 -3.77 26.32
N LEU A 448 -22.48 -4.90 26.47
CA LEU A 448 -23.87 -5.07 26.06
C LEU A 448 -24.73 -5.28 27.31
N PHE A 449 -25.64 -4.36 27.56
CA PHE A 449 -26.49 -4.33 28.75
C PHE A 449 -27.92 -4.78 28.41
N LYS A 450 -28.62 -5.30 29.41
CA LYS A 450 -29.96 -5.85 29.21
C LYS A 450 -31.01 -4.75 28.99
N ASP A 451 -30.94 -3.70 29.80
CA ASP A 451 -31.96 -2.66 29.86
C ASP A 451 -31.35 -1.26 30.00
N ALA A 452 -32.04 -0.25 29.48
CA ALA A 452 -31.64 1.16 29.59
C ALA A 452 -31.60 1.65 31.05
N ALA A 453 -32.38 1.04 31.94
CA ALA A 453 -32.39 1.37 33.37
C ALA A 453 -31.02 1.07 34.02
N GLN A 454 -30.37 -0.02 33.62
CA GLN A 454 -29.05 -0.40 34.12
C GLN A 454 -27.98 0.63 33.74
N LEU A 455 -28.05 1.20 32.53
CA LEU A 455 -27.15 2.28 32.12
C LEU A 455 -27.38 3.56 32.92
N ALA A 456 -28.64 3.93 33.16
CA ALA A 456 -28.97 5.10 33.97
C ALA A 456 -28.46 4.95 35.41
N GLU A 457 -28.55 3.74 35.98
CA GLU A 457 -28.02 3.45 37.30
C GLU A 457 -26.49 3.58 37.38
N LEU A 458 -25.76 3.03 36.40
CA LEU A 458 -24.29 3.15 36.34
C LEU A 458 -23.84 4.63 36.27
N ARG A 459 -24.51 5.44 35.45
CA ARG A 459 -24.22 6.87 35.34
C ARG A 459 -24.55 7.64 36.62
N ARG A 460 -25.69 7.37 37.25
CA ARG A 460 -26.07 7.97 38.54
C ARG A 460 -25.08 7.59 39.64
N LYS A 461 -24.60 6.34 39.63
CA LYS A 461 -23.59 5.86 40.55
C LYS A 461 -22.26 6.61 40.35
N ALA A 462 -21.78 6.75 39.11
CA ALA A 462 -20.56 7.50 38.81
C ALA A 462 -20.64 8.97 39.30
N ASN A 463 -21.79 9.62 39.09
CA ASN A 463 -22.05 10.98 39.58
C ASN A 463 -22.04 11.03 41.12
N SER A 464 -22.75 10.12 41.79
CA SER A 464 -22.83 10.06 43.25
C SER A 464 -21.48 9.75 43.90
N ASP A 465 -20.71 8.82 43.33
CA ASP A 465 -19.40 8.41 43.83
C ASP A 465 -18.38 9.56 43.70
N TYR A 466 -18.50 10.42 42.69
CA TYR A 466 -17.69 11.64 42.61
C TYR A 466 -18.08 12.66 43.70
N ILE A 467 -19.39 12.93 43.87
CA ILE A 467 -19.88 13.89 44.87
C ILE A 467 -19.46 13.46 46.28
N LYS A 468 -19.57 12.17 46.60
CA LYS A 468 -19.13 11.61 47.90
C LYS A 468 -17.62 11.76 48.15
N ARG A 469 -16.79 11.69 47.10
CA ARG A 469 -15.33 11.83 47.23
C ARG A 469 -14.88 13.26 47.53
N GLN A 470 -15.65 14.28 47.12
CA GLN A 470 -15.21 15.67 47.15
C GLN A 470 -15.40 16.38 48.51
N ASN A 471 -16.13 15.81 49.49
CA ASN A 471 -16.29 16.31 50.88
C ASN A 471 -16.56 17.84 51.04
N VAL A 472 -17.05 18.53 50.01
CA VAL A 472 -17.26 19.98 49.99
C VAL A 472 -18.66 20.25 49.44
N ASP A 473 -19.46 21.06 50.15
CA ASP A 473 -20.77 21.50 49.68
C ASP A 473 -20.64 22.53 48.55
N ARG A 474 -20.50 22.04 47.31
CA ARG A 474 -20.58 22.85 46.08
C ARG A 474 -21.86 22.51 45.31
N ASN A 475 -22.31 23.45 44.48
CA ASN A 475 -23.44 23.22 43.56
C ASN A 475 -23.01 22.32 42.38
N PHE A 476 -22.91 21.00 42.62
CA PHE A 476 -22.50 20.00 41.64
C PHE A 476 -23.53 19.78 40.52
N LEU A 477 -23.08 19.17 39.43
CA LEU A 477 -23.94 18.76 38.32
C LEU A 477 -24.79 17.55 38.69
N THR A 478 -26.08 17.62 38.40
CA THR A 478 -26.99 16.48 38.49
C THR A 478 -26.78 15.51 37.33
N TYR A 479 -27.21 14.26 37.49
CA TYR A 479 -27.17 13.25 36.43
C TYR A 479 -27.84 13.71 35.11
N GLU A 480 -28.97 14.41 35.17
CA GLU A 480 -29.65 14.88 33.96
C GLU A 480 -28.88 16.03 33.29
N GLU A 481 -28.27 16.94 34.06
CA GLU A 481 -27.37 17.97 33.52
C GLU A 481 -26.12 17.36 32.88
N GLU A 482 -25.51 16.33 33.49
CA GLU A 482 -24.40 15.58 32.91
C GLU A 482 -24.80 14.88 31.60
N LYS A 483 -26.00 14.31 31.54
CA LYS A 483 -26.51 13.68 30.33
C LYS A 483 -26.67 14.68 29.19
N ILE A 484 -27.18 15.89 29.46
CA ILE A 484 -27.35 16.95 28.45
C ILE A 484 -25.99 17.41 27.92
N ILE A 485 -25.00 17.67 28.79
CA ILE A 485 -23.69 18.13 28.35
C ILE A 485 -22.94 17.04 27.57
N LEU A 486 -23.05 15.77 27.96
CA LEU A 486 -22.45 14.65 27.23
C LEU A 486 -23.04 14.52 25.82
N LEU A 487 -24.37 14.62 25.69
CA LEU A 487 -25.03 14.63 24.38
C LEU A 487 -24.57 15.80 23.50
N HIS A 488 -24.32 16.96 24.09
CA HIS A 488 -23.73 18.10 23.37
C HIS A 488 -22.33 17.79 22.84
N TYR A 489 -21.44 17.21 23.66
CA TYR A 489 -20.10 16.84 23.23
C TYR A 489 -20.08 15.69 22.21
N GLU A 490 -21.03 14.75 22.26
CA GLU A 490 -21.21 13.74 21.21
C GLU A 490 -21.54 14.38 19.84
N TYR A 491 -22.37 15.42 19.85
CA TYR A 491 -22.65 16.21 18.64
C TYR A 491 -21.40 16.97 18.15
N LEU A 492 -20.61 17.54 19.05
CA LEU A 492 -19.34 18.19 18.69
C LEU A 492 -18.31 17.22 18.11
N ILE A 493 -18.23 15.98 18.60
CA ILE A 493 -17.36 14.94 18.01
C ILE A 493 -17.70 14.75 16.53
N LYS A 494 -18.99 14.63 16.20
CA LYS A 494 -19.44 14.48 14.80
C LYS A 494 -19.09 15.69 13.95
N GLN A 495 -19.34 16.89 14.46
CA GLN A 495 -19.01 18.13 13.75
C GLN A 495 -17.50 18.26 13.51
N PHE A 496 -16.67 17.92 14.50
CA PHE A 496 -15.23 17.94 14.39
C PHE A 496 -14.74 16.94 13.33
N CYS A 497 -15.23 15.71 13.37
CA CYS A 497 -14.92 14.66 12.40
C CYS A 497 -15.37 15.04 10.96
N ALA A 498 -16.51 15.71 10.81
CA ALA A 498 -17.02 16.16 9.51
C ALA A 498 -16.14 17.23 8.85
N HIS A 499 -15.50 18.10 9.65
CA HIS A 499 -14.61 19.17 9.18
C HIS A 499 -13.11 18.78 9.22
N PHE A 500 -12.81 17.53 9.52
CA PHE A 500 -11.45 17.05 9.72
C PHE A 500 -10.64 17.04 8.41
N GLN A 501 -9.37 17.47 8.47
CA GLN A 501 -8.42 17.54 7.37
C GLN A 501 -7.15 16.74 7.72
N PRO A 502 -6.75 15.74 6.91
CA PRO A 502 -7.41 15.25 5.69
C PRO A 502 -8.78 14.61 5.99
N PRO A 503 -9.73 14.60 5.04
CA PRO A 503 -11.06 14.04 5.27
C PRO A 503 -10.96 12.59 5.76
N LEU A 504 -11.73 12.28 6.80
CA LEU A 504 -11.81 10.93 7.36
C LEU A 504 -12.43 9.98 6.34
N THR A 505 -11.60 9.24 5.62
CA THR A 505 -12.05 8.28 4.60
C THR A 505 -12.67 7.01 5.22
N ILE A 506 -12.48 6.81 6.52
CA ILE A 506 -12.96 5.65 7.27
C ILE A 506 -14.05 6.14 8.23
N ILE A 507 -15.32 5.92 7.86
CA ILE A 507 -16.46 6.41 8.66
C ILE A 507 -16.58 5.70 10.02
N ALA A 508 -15.99 4.51 10.15
CA ALA A 508 -15.91 3.78 11.41
C ALA A 508 -15.17 4.55 12.52
N VAL A 509 -14.25 5.46 12.18
CA VAL A 509 -13.53 6.30 13.15
C VAL A 509 -14.52 7.11 13.99
N VAL A 510 -15.57 7.66 13.38
CA VAL A 510 -16.59 8.46 14.08
C VAL A 510 -17.38 7.60 15.07
N GLY A 511 -17.79 6.41 14.63
CA GLY A 511 -18.49 5.44 15.48
C GLY A 511 -17.64 4.98 16.67
N THR A 512 -16.36 4.66 16.42
CA THR A 512 -15.40 4.25 17.46
C THR A 512 -15.11 5.38 18.45
N SER A 513 -15.01 6.63 17.98
CA SER A 513 -14.79 7.80 18.84
C SER A 513 -15.94 8.04 19.81
N ILE A 514 -17.18 7.99 19.30
CA ILE A 514 -18.39 8.15 20.12
C ILE A 514 -18.55 6.96 21.05
N ALA A 515 -18.23 5.73 20.61
CA ALA A 515 -18.25 4.55 21.46
C ALA A 515 -17.29 4.68 22.65
N TYR A 516 -16.04 5.11 22.43
CA TYR A 516 -15.09 5.36 23.52
C TYR A 516 -15.59 6.44 24.47
N PHE A 517 -16.10 7.56 23.92
CA PHE A 517 -16.64 8.65 24.74
C PHE A 517 -17.79 8.17 25.62
N LYS A 518 -18.74 7.42 25.05
CA LYS A 518 -19.87 6.81 25.77
C LYS A 518 -19.43 5.81 26.83
N ARG A 519 -18.44 4.95 26.52
CA ARG A 519 -17.90 3.95 27.46
C ARG A 519 -17.20 4.61 28.64
N PHE A 520 -16.41 5.65 28.36
CA PHE A 520 -15.69 6.40 29.39
C PHE A 520 -16.66 7.05 30.39
N TYR A 521 -17.66 7.78 29.91
CA TYR A 521 -18.64 8.46 30.76
C TYR A 521 -19.78 7.56 31.29
N LEU A 522 -19.72 6.25 31.03
CA LEU A 522 -20.59 5.30 31.72
C LEU A 522 -20.16 5.08 33.16
N ARG A 523 -18.85 5.18 33.44
CA ARG A 523 -18.25 4.91 34.75
C ARG A 523 -17.57 6.13 35.40
N ASN A 524 -17.38 7.21 34.65
CA ASN A 524 -16.71 8.42 35.12
C ASN A 524 -17.64 9.64 35.01
N SER A 525 -17.46 10.63 35.88
CA SER A 525 -18.22 11.90 35.87
C SER A 525 -17.55 12.97 35.00
N CYS A 526 -18.36 13.88 34.44
CA CYS A 526 -17.88 15.06 33.68
C CYS A 526 -17.13 16.06 34.55
N MET A 527 -17.43 16.08 35.86
CA MET A 527 -16.78 16.95 36.82
C MET A 527 -15.35 16.53 37.14
N GLU A 528 -15.07 15.22 37.05
CA GLU A 528 -13.74 14.64 37.27
C GLU A 528 -12.84 14.79 36.04
N TYR A 529 -13.38 14.53 34.85
CA TYR A 529 -12.69 14.65 33.58
C TYR A 529 -13.51 15.50 32.62
N HIS A 530 -12.93 16.63 32.20
CA HIS A 530 -13.64 17.58 31.36
C HIS A 530 -13.91 16.97 29.96
N PRO A 531 -15.17 16.97 29.47
CA PRO A 531 -15.53 16.39 28.17
C PRO A 531 -14.73 16.93 27.00
N LYS A 532 -14.37 18.22 27.03
CA LYS A 532 -13.53 18.89 26.02
C LYS A 532 -12.19 18.19 25.76
N ASP A 533 -11.54 17.68 26.80
CA ASP A 533 -10.24 17.05 26.67
C ASP A 533 -10.41 15.59 26.24
N ILE A 534 -11.35 14.87 26.88
CA ILE A 534 -11.64 13.47 26.59
C ILE A 534 -12.11 13.24 25.15
N PHE A 535 -12.97 14.10 24.60
CA PHE A 535 -13.47 13.88 23.24
C PHE A 535 -12.36 13.95 22.19
N LEU A 536 -11.37 14.85 22.35
CA LEU A 536 -10.24 14.96 21.42
C LEU A 536 -9.39 13.69 21.43
N ILE A 537 -9.19 13.10 22.61
CA ILE A 537 -8.40 11.87 22.77
C ILE A 537 -9.15 10.66 22.23
N CYS A 538 -10.47 10.58 22.45
CA CYS A 538 -11.30 9.53 21.87
C CYS A 538 -11.16 9.50 20.34
N ILE A 539 -11.16 10.67 19.69
CA ILE A 539 -10.96 10.77 18.23
C ILE A 539 -9.54 10.38 17.84
N TYR A 540 -8.53 10.87 18.56
CA TYR A 540 -7.13 10.54 18.26
C TYR A 540 -6.83 9.05 18.43
N LEU A 541 -7.29 8.42 19.51
CA LEU A 541 -7.14 6.98 19.75
C LEU A 541 -7.91 6.16 18.71
N ALA A 542 -9.14 6.55 18.37
CA ALA A 542 -9.93 5.89 17.32
C ALA A 542 -9.22 5.93 15.96
N CYS A 543 -8.54 7.04 15.61
CA CYS A 543 -7.74 7.12 14.39
C CYS A 543 -6.62 6.07 14.38
N LYS A 544 -5.94 5.83 15.51
CA LYS A 544 -4.88 4.80 15.60
C LYS A 544 -5.43 3.39 15.46
N ILE A 545 -6.56 3.10 16.13
CA ILE A 545 -7.14 1.75 16.17
C ILE A 545 -7.78 1.35 14.85
N GLU A 546 -8.44 2.27 14.16
CA GLU A 546 -9.03 2.04 12.82
C GLU A 546 -8.01 2.21 11.68
N GLU A 547 -6.71 2.23 12.00
CA GLU A 547 -5.59 2.35 11.05
C GLU A 547 -5.62 3.64 10.18
N PHE A 548 -6.27 4.70 10.66
CA PHE A 548 -6.22 6.02 10.06
C PHE A 548 -4.97 6.76 10.53
N ASN A 549 -3.88 6.57 9.79
CA ASN A 549 -2.54 7.06 10.13
C ASN A 549 -2.43 8.60 10.08
N ILE A 550 -2.55 9.26 11.23
CA ILE A 550 -2.31 10.70 11.39
C ILE A 550 -1.21 10.93 12.43
N SER A 551 -0.32 11.88 12.19
CA SER A 551 0.59 12.39 13.24
C SER A 551 -0.14 13.33 14.22
N ILE A 552 0.28 13.37 15.49
CA ILE A 552 -0.29 14.31 16.48
C ILE A 552 -0.27 15.77 16.00
N HIS A 553 0.78 16.19 15.28
CA HIS A 553 0.87 17.54 14.73
C HIS A 553 -0.18 17.82 13.65
N GLN A 554 -0.47 16.84 12.79
CA GLN A 554 -1.54 16.96 11.79
C GLN A 554 -2.93 16.92 12.44
N PHE A 555 -3.10 16.14 13.51
CA PHE A 555 -4.35 16.11 14.26
C PHE A 555 -4.67 17.50 14.83
N ILE A 556 -3.71 18.15 15.47
CA ILE A 556 -3.88 19.46 16.12
C ILE A 556 -4.05 20.61 15.12
N GLN A 557 -3.59 20.45 13.87
CA GLN A 557 -3.85 21.43 12.82
C GLN A 557 -5.34 21.63 12.54
N ASN A 558 -6.20 20.67 12.90
CA ASN A 558 -7.65 20.77 12.77
C ASN A 558 -8.32 21.64 13.84
N ILE A 559 -7.57 22.08 14.85
CA ILE A 559 -8.06 22.90 15.95
C ILE A 559 -7.82 24.37 15.61
N LYS A 560 -8.88 25.18 15.61
CA LYS A 560 -8.87 26.58 15.14
C LYS A 560 -8.04 27.53 16.02
N SER A 561 -7.88 27.23 17.31
CA SER A 561 -7.13 28.08 18.25
C SER A 561 -5.62 27.93 18.06
N ASN A 562 -4.92 29.06 17.83
CA ASN A 562 -3.46 29.08 17.59
C ASN A 562 -2.61 29.16 18.86
N GLU A 563 -3.15 29.71 19.93
CA GLU A 563 -2.48 29.78 21.23
C GLU A 563 -2.65 28.42 21.94
N GLN A 564 -1.54 27.78 22.36
CA GLN A 564 -1.50 26.51 23.13
C GLN A 564 -1.61 25.16 22.36
N LYS A 565 -1.24 25.11 21.06
CA LYS A 565 -1.25 23.84 20.30
C LYS A 565 -0.29 22.76 20.85
N GLU A 566 0.88 23.13 21.34
CA GLU A 566 1.86 22.18 21.88
C GLU A 566 1.46 21.64 23.26
N GLU A 567 0.90 22.49 24.11
CA GLU A 567 0.38 22.08 25.42
C GLU A 567 -0.79 21.11 25.27
N LEU A 568 -1.68 21.37 24.31
CA LEU A 568 -2.78 20.47 23.96
C LEU A 568 -2.28 19.13 23.39
N ALA A 569 -1.20 19.14 22.61
CA ALA A 569 -0.55 17.91 22.14
C ALA A 569 -0.10 17.03 23.30
N ASN A 570 0.59 17.64 24.26
CA ASN A 570 1.07 16.95 25.44
C ASN A 570 -0.08 16.46 26.33
N ALA A 571 -1.15 17.25 26.47
CA ALA A 571 -2.36 16.85 27.18
C ALA A 571 -3.01 15.60 26.56
N ILE A 572 -3.17 15.57 25.23
CA ILE A 572 -3.74 14.42 24.52
C ILE A 572 -2.89 13.15 24.74
N LEU A 573 -1.57 13.28 24.67
CA LEU A 573 -0.65 12.14 24.85
C LEU A 573 -0.64 11.64 26.30
N ASN A 574 -0.71 12.53 27.29
CA ASN A 574 -0.72 12.15 28.70
C ASN A 574 -2.01 11.44 29.12
N LEU A 575 -3.14 11.83 28.53
CA LEU A 575 -4.44 11.22 28.82
C LEU A 575 -4.72 9.97 27.97
N GLU A 576 -3.88 9.64 26.99
CA GLU A 576 -4.07 8.47 26.14
C GLU A 576 -4.07 7.16 26.94
N LEU A 577 -3.08 7.00 27.83
CA LEU A 577 -2.98 5.82 28.70
C LEU A 577 -4.17 5.73 29.66
N LEU A 578 -4.56 6.87 30.26
CA LEU A 578 -5.72 6.96 31.14
C LEU A 578 -7.00 6.51 30.42
N LEU A 579 -7.22 6.95 29.18
CA LEU A 579 -8.38 6.54 28.40
C LEU A 579 -8.36 5.01 28.16
N MET A 580 -7.19 4.45 27.80
CA MET A 580 -7.06 3.00 27.59
C MET A 580 -7.35 2.20 28.87
N GLU A 581 -6.86 2.66 30.02
CA GLU A 581 -7.10 2.06 31.33
C GLU A 581 -8.59 2.11 31.70
N LYS A 582 -9.26 3.26 31.55
CA LYS A 582 -10.70 3.41 31.85
C LYS A 582 -11.61 2.64 30.88
N LEU A 583 -11.07 2.23 29.72
CA LEU A 583 -11.75 1.35 28.76
C LEU A 583 -11.41 -0.14 28.99
N ASP A 584 -10.72 -0.49 30.08
CA ASP A 584 -10.24 -1.85 30.39
C ASP A 584 -9.38 -2.45 29.26
N PHE A 585 -8.68 -1.60 28.50
CA PHE A 585 -7.93 -1.96 27.28
C PHE A 585 -8.78 -2.65 26.19
N GLU A 586 -10.10 -2.52 26.25
CA GLU A 586 -11.03 -3.09 25.27
C GLU A 586 -11.24 -2.17 24.06
N LEU A 587 -10.19 -2.04 23.26
CA LEU A 587 -10.13 -1.03 22.20
C LEU A 587 -10.90 -1.43 20.93
N ARG A 588 -11.18 -2.71 20.70
CA ARG A 588 -11.88 -3.15 19.48
C ARG A 588 -13.37 -2.83 19.55
N ILE A 589 -13.84 -1.94 18.68
CA ILE A 589 -15.26 -1.59 18.53
C ILE A 589 -15.83 -2.20 17.24
N HIS A 590 -16.94 -2.92 17.37
CA HIS A 590 -17.72 -3.41 16.24
C HIS A 590 -18.80 -2.39 15.87
N ASN A 591 -18.49 -1.56 14.87
CA ASN A 591 -19.42 -0.57 14.34
C ASN A 591 -20.50 -1.20 13.43
N PHE A 592 -21.70 -0.61 13.42
CA PHE A 592 -22.83 -1.05 12.58
C PHE A 592 -22.71 -0.66 11.10
N TYR A 593 -21.77 0.21 10.73
CA TYR A 593 -21.51 0.57 9.33
C TYR A 593 -21.11 -0.66 8.50
N ARG A 594 -20.29 -1.57 9.04
CA ARG A 594 -19.83 -2.75 8.30
C ARG A 594 -20.94 -3.80 8.09
N PRO A 595 -21.75 -4.17 9.11
CA PRO A 595 -22.95 -4.97 8.89
C PRO A 595 -23.94 -4.32 7.92
N PHE A 596 -24.11 -2.99 7.96
CA PHE A 596 -24.98 -2.27 7.03
C PHE A 596 -24.53 -2.43 5.57
N GLU A 597 -23.25 -2.24 5.27
CA GLU A 597 -22.68 -2.54 3.94
C GLU A 597 -22.88 -3.99 3.54
N GLY A 598 -22.68 -4.92 4.49
CA GLY A 598 -22.88 -6.35 4.27
C GLY A 598 -24.30 -6.66 3.84
N PHE A 599 -25.30 -6.10 4.52
CA PHE A 599 -26.70 -6.28 4.14
C PHE A 599 -27.06 -5.57 2.83
N LEU A 600 -26.52 -4.38 2.53
CA LEU A 600 -26.76 -3.73 1.22
C LEU A 600 -26.24 -4.58 0.06
N LEU A 601 -25.05 -5.18 0.21
CA LEU A 601 -24.52 -6.11 -0.78
C LEU A 601 -25.37 -7.37 -0.88
N ASP A 602 -25.86 -7.88 0.24
CA ASP A 602 -26.73 -9.05 0.27
C ASP A 602 -28.06 -8.81 -0.45
N VAL A 603 -28.72 -7.67 -0.18
CA VAL A 603 -29.91 -7.21 -0.90
C VAL A 603 -29.63 -7.08 -2.40
N LYS A 604 -28.50 -6.46 -2.77
CA LYS A 604 -28.12 -6.31 -4.19
C LYS A 604 -27.92 -7.64 -4.91
N THR A 605 -27.42 -8.67 -4.21
CA THR A 605 -27.18 -9.98 -4.79
C THR A 605 -28.43 -10.86 -4.87
N ARG A 606 -29.30 -10.80 -3.86
CA ARG A 606 -30.44 -11.73 -3.71
C ARG A 606 -31.78 -11.13 -4.12
N CYS A 607 -31.87 -9.81 -4.26
CA CYS A 607 -33.08 -9.08 -4.67
C CYS A 607 -32.83 -8.29 -5.96
N PRO A 608 -32.79 -8.96 -7.13
CA PRO A 608 -32.63 -8.28 -8.42
C PRO A 608 -33.83 -7.38 -8.79
N GLU A 609 -34.96 -7.54 -8.10
CA GLU A 609 -36.18 -6.72 -8.25
C GLU A 609 -35.95 -5.25 -7.85
N ILE A 610 -34.89 -4.93 -7.07
CA ILE A 610 -34.55 -3.57 -6.67
C ILE A 610 -33.47 -3.03 -7.63
N PRO A 611 -33.83 -2.16 -8.60
CA PRO A 611 -32.90 -1.72 -9.65
C PRO A 611 -31.77 -0.83 -9.11
N ASN A 612 -31.98 -0.12 -8.00
CA ASN A 612 -30.94 0.69 -7.37
C ASN A 612 -30.98 0.62 -5.83
N VAL A 613 -30.12 -0.23 -5.28
CA VAL A 613 -29.96 -0.42 -3.83
C VAL A 613 -29.30 0.79 -3.14
N GLU A 614 -28.64 1.67 -3.88
CA GLU A 614 -27.99 2.87 -3.31
C GLU A 614 -28.98 3.88 -2.74
N ILE A 615 -30.25 3.83 -3.15
CA ILE A 615 -31.32 4.67 -2.58
C ILE A 615 -31.52 4.37 -1.08
N LEU A 616 -31.31 3.11 -0.67
CA LEU A 616 -31.38 2.70 0.73
C LEU A 616 -30.18 3.22 1.55
N ARG A 617 -29.04 3.49 0.91
CA ARG A 617 -27.84 4.00 1.60
C ARG A 617 -28.06 5.38 2.17
N THR A 618 -28.72 6.28 1.44
CA THR A 618 -28.91 7.68 1.86
C THR A 618 -29.69 7.78 3.18
N PHE A 619 -30.90 7.22 3.22
CA PHE A 619 -31.72 7.22 4.43
C PHE A 619 -31.17 6.30 5.52
N GLY A 620 -30.48 5.23 5.14
CA GLY A 620 -29.88 4.30 6.10
C GLY A 620 -28.72 4.92 6.86
N MET A 621 -27.83 5.63 6.16
CA MET A 621 -26.73 6.36 6.79
C MET A 621 -27.24 7.52 7.65
N GLU A 622 -28.29 8.24 7.20
CA GLU A 622 -28.93 9.27 8.03
C GLU A 622 -29.51 8.69 9.34
N PHE A 623 -30.17 7.53 9.26
CA PHE A 623 -30.69 6.82 10.44
C PHE A 623 -29.56 6.38 11.38
N LEU A 624 -28.50 5.80 10.82
CA LEU A 624 -27.33 5.34 11.58
C LEU A 624 -26.57 6.50 12.25
N ASP A 625 -26.48 7.65 11.59
CA ASP A 625 -25.86 8.82 12.18
C ASP A 625 -26.72 9.38 13.33
N LYS A 626 -28.05 9.34 13.21
CA LYS A 626 -28.95 9.74 14.30
C LYS A 626 -28.91 8.77 15.47
N ILE A 627 -28.92 7.46 15.22
CA ILE A 627 -28.94 6.45 16.29
C ILE A 627 -27.67 6.47 17.15
N LEU A 628 -26.53 6.94 16.64
CA LEU A 628 -25.29 7.14 17.43
C LEU A 628 -25.48 8.08 18.64
N ASN A 629 -26.43 9.01 18.59
CA ASN A 629 -26.72 9.91 19.72
C ASN A 629 -27.55 9.25 20.83
N THR A 630 -27.93 7.99 20.66
CA THR A 630 -28.72 7.23 21.62
C THR A 630 -27.89 6.14 22.29
N ASP A 631 -28.43 5.50 23.32
CA ASP A 631 -27.80 4.36 23.99
C ASP A 631 -28.00 3.03 23.26
N ALA A 632 -28.53 3.04 22.03
CA ALA A 632 -28.74 1.83 21.23
C ALA A 632 -27.45 1.00 21.07
N PHE A 633 -26.29 1.65 21.02
CA PHE A 633 -24.97 1.02 20.93
C PHE A 633 -24.69 0.03 22.08
N PHE A 634 -25.25 0.29 23.26
CA PHE A 634 -25.08 -0.54 24.46
C PHE A 634 -26.17 -1.59 24.65
N LEU A 635 -27.28 -1.45 23.94
CA LEU A 635 -28.47 -2.29 24.14
C LEU A 635 -28.61 -3.35 23.04
N TYR A 636 -28.15 -3.06 21.83
CA TYR A 636 -28.37 -3.92 20.67
C TYR A 636 -27.07 -4.22 19.93
N PRO A 637 -26.86 -5.49 19.49
CA PRO A 637 -25.81 -5.84 18.55
C PRO A 637 -25.82 -4.99 17.27
N PRO A 638 -24.64 -4.68 16.71
CA PRO A 638 -24.50 -3.80 15.54
C PRO A 638 -25.26 -4.33 14.30
N SER A 639 -25.37 -5.65 14.15
CA SER A 639 -26.15 -6.26 13.06
C SER A 639 -27.65 -5.98 13.17
N GLN A 640 -28.21 -5.89 14.38
CA GLN A 640 -29.63 -5.61 14.58
C GLN A 640 -29.95 -4.14 14.30
N ILE A 641 -29.04 -3.24 14.67
CA ILE A 641 -29.13 -1.81 14.36
C ILE A 641 -29.04 -1.59 12.84
N ALA A 642 -28.09 -2.27 12.17
CA ALA A 642 -27.95 -2.21 10.72
C ALA A 642 -29.17 -2.75 9.96
N LEU A 643 -29.74 -3.88 10.40
CA LEU A 643 -30.98 -4.43 9.83
C LEU A 643 -32.14 -3.45 9.99
N THR A 644 -32.27 -2.83 11.17
CA THR A 644 -33.30 -1.81 11.42
C THR A 644 -33.14 -0.61 10.50
N ALA A 645 -31.91 -0.16 10.24
CA ALA A 645 -31.63 0.94 9.32
C ALA A 645 -32.08 0.64 7.88
N ILE A 646 -31.94 -0.61 7.42
CA ILE A 646 -32.39 -1.04 6.10
C ILE A 646 -33.91 -1.09 6.03
N VAL A 647 -34.57 -1.69 7.03
CA VAL A 647 -36.04 -1.72 7.12
C VAL A 647 -36.62 -0.30 7.18
N TYR A 648 -35.99 0.60 7.94
CA TYR A 648 -36.36 2.01 8.00
C TYR A 648 -36.24 2.69 6.63
N SER A 649 -35.12 2.47 5.94
CA SER A 649 -34.88 3.03 4.60
C SER A 649 -35.85 2.48 3.56
N SER A 650 -36.21 1.20 3.66
CA SER A 650 -37.21 0.56 2.82
C SER A 650 -38.58 1.22 2.99
N SER A 651 -39.00 1.41 4.24
CA SER A 651 -40.28 2.05 4.59
C SER A 651 -40.34 3.50 4.09
N LYS A 652 -39.23 4.26 4.20
CA LYS A 652 -39.14 5.64 3.70
C LYS A 652 -39.20 5.73 2.18
N ASN A 653 -38.55 4.80 1.48
CA ASN A 653 -38.53 4.75 0.02
C ASN A 653 -39.72 4.00 -0.60
N LYS A 654 -40.65 3.47 0.22
CA LYS A 654 -41.78 2.62 -0.21
C LYS A 654 -41.33 1.41 -1.05
N ILE A 655 -40.17 0.85 -0.72
CA ILE A 655 -39.66 -0.38 -1.34
C ILE A 655 -40.16 -1.55 -0.48
N ASP A 656 -40.68 -2.60 -1.12
CA ASP A 656 -41.05 -3.84 -0.44
C ASP A 656 -39.82 -4.73 -0.27
N LEU A 657 -39.40 -4.94 0.98
CA LEU A 657 -38.31 -5.83 1.39
C LEU A 657 -38.83 -6.97 2.27
N ASP A 658 -40.14 -7.14 2.41
CA ASP A 658 -40.73 -8.13 3.32
C ASP A 658 -40.40 -9.55 2.85
N ARG A 659 -40.40 -9.78 1.54
CA ARG A 659 -39.96 -11.05 0.94
C ARG A 659 -38.50 -11.36 1.31
N TYR A 660 -37.60 -10.39 1.24
CA TYR A 660 -36.19 -10.59 1.58
C TYR A 660 -36.01 -10.92 3.07
N CYS A 661 -36.69 -10.16 3.94
CA CYS A 661 -36.66 -10.39 5.38
C CYS A 661 -37.20 -11.78 5.75
N GLN A 662 -38.36 -12.18 5.23
CA GLN A 662 -39.03 -13.43 5.61
C GLN A 662 -38.47 -14.67 4.90
N SER A 663 -38.26 -14.61 3.58
CA SER A 663 -37.92 -15.79 2.78
C SER A 663 -36.42 -16.07 2.64
N VAL A 664 -35.55 -15.09 2.93
CA VAL A 664 -34.09 -15.21 2.71
C VAL A 664 -33.29 -14.99 3.98
N LEU A 665 -33.58 -13.93 4.76
CA LEU A 665 -32.85 -13.64 6.00
C LEU A 665 -33.32 -14.48 7.18
N LEU A 666 -34.64 -14.63 7.35
CA LEU A 666 -35.27 -15.29 8.50
C LEU A 666 -35.77 -16.71 8.18
N SER A 667 -35.42 -17.25 7.01
CA SER A 667 -35.94 -18.55 6.53
C SER A 667 -35.55 -19.75 7.41
N ALA A 668 -34.50 -19.60 8.23
CA ALA A 668 -34.01 -20.61 9.15
C ALA A 668 -34.46 -20.40 10.61
N MET A 669 -35.26 -19.36 10.89
CA MET A 669 -35.69 -18.99 12.25
C MET A 669 -37.12 -19.44 12.56
N ASN A 670 -37.39 -19.71 13.84
CA ASN A 670 -38.73 -20.06 14.32
C ASN A 670 -39.65 -18.82 14.38
N ASN A 671 -40.97 -19.01 14.29
CA ASN A 671 -41.95 -17.91 14.32
C ASN A 671 -41.83 -17.01 15.56
N ASP A 672 -41.44 -17.54 16.72
CA ASP A 672 -41.26 -16.76 17.94
C ASP A 672 -39.96 -15.93 17.94
N GLU A 673 -38.91 -16.42 17.27
CA GLU A 673 -37.67 -15.67 17.06
C GLU A 673 -37.90 -14.49 16.11
N ILE A 674 -38.71 -14.70 15.06
CA ILE A 674 -39.12 -13.64 14.12
C ILE A 674 -39.90 -12.54 14.86
N LYS A 675 -40.85 -12.91 15.74
CA LYS A 675 -41.58 -11.95 16.59
C LYS A 675 -40.63 -11.17 17.49
N HIS A 676 -39.62 -11.83 18.07
CA HIS A 676 -38.62 -11.20 18.91
C HIS A 676 -37.77 -10.17 18.13
N VAL A 677 -37.29 -10.53 16.92
CA VAL A 677 -36.56 -9.60 16.04
C VAL A 677 -37.43 -8.41 15.65
N CYS A 678 -38.71 -8.63 15.34
CA CYS A 678 -39.65 -7.55 15.04
C CYS A 678 -39.85 -6.60 16.23
N LYS A 679 -39.88 -7.14 17.47
CA LYS A 679 -39.94 -6.33 18.69
C LYS A 679 -38.69 -5.48 18.87
N ILE A 680 -37.51 -6.04 18.60
CA ILE A 680 -36.23 -5.30 18.63
C ILE A 680 -36.24 -4.15 17.63
N ILE A 681 -36.62 -4.40 16.38
CA ILE A 681 -36.71 -3.38 15.32
C ILE A 681 -37.65 -2.24 15.74
N LYS A 682 -38.80 -2.56 16.33
CA LYS A 682 -39.74 -1.56 16.85
C LYS A 682 -39.12 -0.73 17.98
N ASN A 683 -38.41 -1.36 18.91
CA ASN A 683 -37.75 -0.67 20.02
C ASN A 683 -36.63 0.27 19.54
N ILE A 684 -35.78 -0.18 18.61
CA ILE A 684 -34.72 0.66 18.03
C ILE A 684 -35.34 1.85 17.28
N ASN A 685 -36.42 1.63 16.52
CA ASN A 685 -37.15 2.71 15.86
C ASN A 685 -37.79 3.70 16.85
N ARG A 686 -38.22 3.24 18.03
CA ARG A 686 -38.69 4.12 19.12
C ARG A 686 -37.56 5.01 19.63
N LEU A 687 -36.38 4.42 19.91
CA LEU A 687 -35.20 5.18 20.34
C LEU A 687 -34.78 6.24 19.31
N HIS A 688 -34.85 5.92 18.01
CA HIS A 688 -34.58 6.90 16.95
C HIS A 688 -35.58 8.08 16.94
N LYS A 689 -36.82 7.87 17.38
CA LYS A 689 -37.84 8.94 17.45
C LYS A 689 -37.72 9.80 18.72
N GLU A 690 -37.21 9.23 19.81
CA GLU A 690 -37.09 9.86 21.12
C GLU A 690 -35.76 10.63 21.31
N ILE A 691 -35.07 11.00 20.22
CA ILE A 691 -33.82 11.76 20.30
C ILE A 691 -34.12 13.17 20.85
N PRO A 692 -33.53 13.58 21.99
CA PRO A 692 -33.80 14.87 22.59
C PRO A 692 -33.22 16.01 21.74
N VAL A 693 -33.98 17.09 21.60
CA VAL A 693 -33.50 18.35 20.99
C VAL A 693 -32.77 19.14 22.07
N LEU A 694 -31.50 19.47 21.81
CA LEU A 694 -30.66 20.21 22.75
C LEU A 694 -30.94 21.71 22.68
N ASN A 695 -31.20 22.36 23.82
CA ASN A 695 -31.33 23.80 23.92
C ASN A 695 -29.97 24.46 24.22
N GLN A 696 -29.53 25.38 23.36
CA GLN A 696 -28.21 26.01 23.48
C GLN A 696 -28.05 26.86 24.73
N ASP A 697 -29.13 27.51 25.19
CA ASP A 697 -29.10 28.33 26.41
C ASP A 697 -28.91 27.49 27.67
N GLU A 698 -29.50 26.31 27.69
CA GLU A 698 -29.36 25.34 28.78
C GLU A 698 -27.95 24.77 28.82
N ILE A 699 -27.38 24.41 27.66
CA ILE A 699 -25.99 23.96 27.55
C ILE A 699 -25.02 25.02 28.08
N ASN A 700 -25.18 26.28 27.68
CA ASN A 700 -24.30 27.37 28.13
C ASN A 700 -24.37 27.60 29.64
N ARG A 701 -25.54 27.38 30.27
CA ARG A 701 -25.70 27.45 31.73
C ARG A 701 -25.00 26.27 32.41
N ILE A 702 -25.18 25.06 31.90
CA ILE A 702 -24.56 23.83 32.42
C ILE A 702 -23.04 23.88 32.27
N GLU A 703 -22.52 24.39 31.16
CA GLU A 703 -21.08 24.52 30.91
C GLU A 703 -20.42 25.52 31.87
N LYS A 704 -21.08 26.67 32.14
CA LYS A 704 -20.63 27.60 33.20
C LYS A 704 -20.61 26.95 34.58
N LYS A 705 -21.62 26.11 34.87
CA LYS A 705 -21.69 25.35 36.13
C LYS A 705 -20.56 24.31 36.20
N LEU A 706 -20.29 23.59 35.10
CA LEU A 706 -19.20 22.61 35.00
C LEU A 706 -17.83 23.25 35.27
N MET A 707 -17.55 24.42 34.70
CA MET A 707 -16.29 25.14 34.92
C MET A 707 -16.04 25.50 36.38
N ASN A 708 -17.09 25.74 37.17
CA ASN A 708 -16.98 26.03 38.60
C ASN A 708 -16.79 24.76 39.46
N CYS A 709 -17.21 23.60 38.94
CA CYS A 709 -17.13 22.31 39.62
C CYS A 709 -15.89 21.49 39.26
N TYR A 710 -15.14 21.90 38.24
CA TYR A 710 -14.02 21.15 37.71
C TYR A 710 -12.84 21.10 38.69
N SER A 711 -12.33 19.89 38.97
CA SER A 711 -11.17 19.71 39.85
C SER A 711 -9.87 20.09 39.13
N VAL A 712 -9.13 21.03 39.73
CA VAL A 712 -7.84 21.52 39.20
C VAL A 712 -6.74 20.43 39.23
N GLU A 713 -6.90 19.41 40.10
CA GLU A 713 -5.92 18.35 40.29
C GLU A 713 -5.81 17.40 39.09
N ASN A 714 -6.91 17.22 38.35
CA ASN A 714 -7.02 16.34 37.18
C ASN A 714 -6.87 17.05 35.83
N ASP A 715 -6.46 18.32 35.82
CA ASP A 715 -6.14 19.01 34.57
C ASP A 715 -4.82 18.44 34.00
N PRO A 716 -4.81 17.90 32.77
CA PRO A 716 -3.59 17.37 32.11
C PRO A 716 -2.46 18.38 31.99
N ARG A 717 -2.79 19.68 32.08
CA ARG A 717 -1.85 20.80 32.02
C ARG A 717 -1.24 21.11 33.39
N SER A 718 -1.85 20.65 34.50
CA SER A 718 -1.35 20.84 35.86
C SER A 718 -0.04 20.09 36.11
N LYS A 719 0.81 20.65 36.98
CA LYS A 719 2.05 19.99 37.43
C LYS A 719 1.75 18.77 38.31
N SER A 720 0.70 18.83 39.14
CA SER A 720 0.28 17.72 40.02
C SER A 720 -0.08 16.46 39.22
N PHE A 721 -0.81 16.63 38.11
CA PHE A 721 -1.21 15.53 37.23
C PHE A 721 0.00 14.85 36.57
N LYS A 722 0.99 15.64 36.14
CA LYS A 722 2.24 15.12 35.55
C LYS A 722 3.05 14.34 36.58
N GLU A 723 3.15 14.82 37.81
CA GLU A 723 3.85 14.13 38.89
C GLU A 723 3.16 12.83 39.30
N LEU A 724 1.82 12.80 39.34
CA LEU A 724 1.04 11.57 39.61
C LEU A 724 1.25 10.51 38.53
N ASN A 725 1.16 10.89 37.24
CA ASN A 725 1.43 9.97 36.11
C ASN A 725 2.87 9.42 36.13
N LEU A 726 3.83 10.23 36.57
CA LEU A 726 5.23 9.80 36.74
C LEU A 726 5.43 8.86 37.94
N ARG A 727 4.67 9.06 39.03
CA ARG A 727 4.71 8.16 40.20
C ARG A 727 4.10 6.80 39.88
N SER A 728 2.94 6.76 39.20
CA SER A 728 2.32 5.49 38.78
C SER A 728 3.17 4.69 37.78
N LEU A 729 4.05 5.36 37.00
CA LEU A 729 5.02 4.69 36.13
C LEU A 729 6.22 4.10 36.89
N ASN A 730 6.52 4.60 38.09
CA ASN A 730 7.68 4.18 38.89
C ASN A 730 7.30 3.22 40.04
N GLU A 731 6.01 3.05 40.35
CA GLU A 731 5.52 2.14 41.40
C GLU A 731 5.40 0.66 40.94
N ASP A 732 5.61 0.39 39.64
CA ASP A 732 5.57 -0.96 39.04
C ASP A 732 6.97 -1.57 38.76
N ASP A 733 8.06 -1.02 39.34
CA ASP A 733 9.42 -1.61 39.33
C ASP A 733 9.77 -2.38 40.61
#